data_AF-A0A1M6TQ69-F1
#
_entry.id   AF-A0A1M6TQ69-F1
#
_cell.length_a   1.000
_cell.length_b   1.000
_cell.length_c   1.000
_cell.angle_alpha   90.00
_cell.angle_beta   90.00
_cell.angle_gamma   90.00
#
_symmetry.space_group_name_H-M   'P 1'
#
loop_
_entity.id
_entity.type
_entity.pdbx_description
1 polymer ?
#
loop_
_entity_poly.entity_id
_entity_poly.type
_entity_poly.pdbx_seq_one_letter_code
_entity_poly.pdbx_strand_id
1 'polypeptide(L)'
;MIKQSLKVASLAVLGLSVTAAMAQPKKPHLAVYKFFDEQYRPGGYDYSYGGTSKGVTITKSGGYKSKAALNIKLDPKEYSGASICLYNEFFDLNKYMLDSKVEFMIKGKHGGEAVKVGLLDEEVSDGKKTQVVLPMNKYIEGGAVTTDWKKVSIPLVDFPDRGLYWDNTRKSEFPSRIDWDKIAEIRFSIDKSAASEFEVWVDNIEIVKGNKKAAPKKQMVYWDENNDVIDGPKNPEKLDGKAKTLATFYDNQVKGFSYSYGGLTAQREAQSKTPGNKNVLAMYIDNNDWSGVTYSLGEGKFIDLSKVRDKGGLYFWIKGKLGGEKLYVGILDNQGNDIKSQTKVGLNDWIKVSKDWQLAKIPLKRFTDKGKAWDANKQAEVAKDIKWDKIQEIRFSVGKGENQGEPGKPAPVTVFVDQITFTSNIDWIDPDLKWDSFKSNAPDYVISDFEGKYAKDKWEPSTGPKSQLKFKVENCSEFKGNCLNIEHYLLADWVDVVLDMKKNGRPAADRDWTKHWGIMFDVYSEKAWQSITVQIQDAGNEIFVSNVGAPKGKTTILVPFRTFGKFPYYQPPDAVENGLFDLKGVTALDFKPSGEGTAGGFKIDNIRLTNQREVKAKERPAVIKVLVKGEKEVLNPEISGGLFGINAALWDGDMLDNKNFKVQTREFAKRVNHGIIRYPGGLRADDDHWKEILDNHDWMVDTDEFLEWLKKTGSNAMFTVNFGSGTEKEAADWVKHTNVDKKAGILYWEIGNEIYGNWHPYYEKYGKDGGTIYGKRARKFIEAMKKVDPTIKVAVLGVLEGDWNDKVLAETGDIADGLIVHHYPQHFGEENDFAMLSAPQTLTAIYERLHKVVDKWTAKFNKSKKIELWLTEWNSVDFNPGPQTLSVENGLFVADYLGMLATENVDNAQYWDIHNDITPEGGDYGYLTRSGEECMNCPRPSYWAFQMASDALRGKLMKTTIKGDEDALLTAYWTVNGNKKQLLLVNKSPYSDFDIKLDIPGFKGKASVQTLDKSSEKLKEGWANDPSKKAKTVDISKGIKVGKRTLTLITLQ
;
A
#
# COMPACT_ATOMS: atom_id res chain seq x y z
N MET A 1 -19.17 32.69 68.40
CA MET A 1 -19.49 32.20 69.76
C MET A 1 -19.25 30.70 69.77
N ILE A 2 -18.44 30.23 70.73
CA ILE A 2 -18.22 28.83 71.16
C ILE A 2 -17.64 27.88 70.08
N LYS A 3 -16.30 27.82 69.89
CA LYS A 3 -15.28 27.05 70.65
C LYS A 3 -15.39 25.53 70.42
N GLN A 4 -14.44 24.94 69.68
CA GLN A 4 -13.20 24.27 70.20
C GLN A 4 -13.54 22.93 70.89
N SER A 5 -12.87 21.78 70.68
CA SER A 5 -11.60 21.44 70.03
C SER A 5 -11.30 19.96 70.35
N LEU A 6 -10.52 19.29 69.49
CA LEU A 6 -9.37 18.40 69.79
C LEU A 6 -9.25 17.13 68.93
N LYS A 7 -8.07 17.09 68.31
CA LYS A 7 -7.38 16.08 67.52
C LYS A 7 -6.89 14.88 68.39
N VAL A 8 -6.70 13.74 67.71
CA VAL A 8 -5.64 12.71 67.93
C VAL A 8 -5.84 11.65 69.02
N ALA A 9 -6.07 10.41 68.57
CA ALA A 9 -5.57 9.09 69.04
C ALA A 9 -6.53 8.04 68.41
N SER A 10 -6.13 7.02 67.65
CA SER A 10 -5.05 6.08 67.88
C SER A 10 -4.68 5.35 66.57
N LEU A 11 -3.42 5.50 66.13
CA LEU A 11 -2.70 4.42 65.47
C LEU A 11 -2.31 3.42 66.58
N ALA A 12 -2.72 2.16 66.47
CA ALA A 12 -1.91 0.98 66.75
C ALA A 12 -2.78 -0.30 66.86
N VAL A 13 -2.62 -1.16 65.85
CA VAL A 13 -2.19 -2.56 66.06
C VAL A 13 -3.19 -3.55 66.69
N LEU A 14 -3.47 -4.59 65.86
CA LEU A 14 -3.74 -6.00 66.17
C LEU A 14 -5.12 -6.43 66.69
N GLY A 15 -5.76 -7.30 65.88
CA GLY A 15 -5.88 -8.69 66.33
C GLY A 15 -7.27 -9.31 66.30
N LEU A 16 -7.53 -10.11 65.25
CA LEU A 16 -8.39 -11.30 65.25
C LEU A 16 -9.92 -11.10 65.42
N SER A 17 -10.63 -11.06 64.29
CA SER A 17 -11.88 -11.82 64.17
C SER A 17 -12.22 -12.09 62.70
N VAL A 18 -12.13 -13.37 62.36
CA VAL A 18 -12.45 -14.00 61.07
C VAL A 18 -13.92 -13.78 60.72
N THR A 19 -14.22 -13.19 59.57
CA THR A 19 -15.51 -13.40 58.89
C THR A 19 -15.28 -14.35 57.73
N ALA A 20 -15.62 -15.62 57.98
CA ALA A 20 -15.64 -16.67 56.99
C ALA A 20 -16.72 -16.35 55.95
N ALA A 21 -16.30 -15.95 54.75
CA ALA A 21 -17.15 -16.04 53.58
C ALA A 21 -17.29 -17.53 53.25
N MET A 22 -18.50 -18.07 53.44
CA MET A 22 -18.83 -19.43 53.01
C MET A 22 -18.60 -19.55 51.50
N ALA A 23 -17.50 -20.19 51.13
CA ALA A 23 -17.25 -20.59 49.75
C ALA A 23 -18.37 -21.54 49.33
N GLN A 24 -19.10 -21.20 48.26
CA GLN A 24 -19.97 -22.16 47.60
C GLN A 24 -19.14 -23.42 47.27
N PRO A 25 -19.66 -24.64 47.50
CA PRO A 25 -18.94 -25.85 47.15
C PRO A 25 -18.60 -25.82 45.66
N LYS A 26 -17.30 -25.86 45.32
CA LYS A 26 -16.86 -26.09 43.93
C LYS A 26 -17.52 -27.37 43.46
N LYS A 27 -18.37 -27.29 42.41
CA LYS A 27 -18.91 -28.46 41.74
C LYS A 27 -17.76 -29.40 41.32
N PRO A 28 -17.97 -30.72 41.37
CA PRO A 28 -16.89 -31.69 41.17
C PRO A 28 -16.24 -31.52 39.78
N HIS A 29 -14.90 -31.58 39.76
CA HIS A 29 -14.10 -31.68 38.54
C HIS A 29 -14.41 -33.02 37.86
N LEU A 30 -15.12 -32.97 36.72
CA LEU A 30 -15.53 -34.17 36.00
C LEU A 30 -14.68 -34.32 34.73
N ALA A 31 -13.57 -35.03 34.83
CA ALA A 31 -12.80 -35.49 33.69
C ALA A 31 -13.54 -36.64 33.00
N VAL A 32 -14.06 -36.41 31.79
CA VAL A 32 -14.79 -37.40 31.00
C VAL A 32 -13.85 -38.29 30.17
N TYR A 33 -12.68 -37.76 29.80
CA TYR A 33 -11.58 -38.52 29.20
C TYR A 33 -10.24 -38.02 29.74
N LYS A 34 -9.21 -38.89 29.72
CA LYS A 34 -7.84 -38.54 30.09
C LYS A 34 -6.88 -39.10 29.05
N PHE A 35 -6.04 -38.26 28.45
CA PHE A 35 -4.92 -38.68 27.59
C PHE A 35 -3.71 -39.06 28.43
N PHE A 36 -3.42 -38.30 29.48
CA PHE A 36 -2.27 -38.51 30.36
C PHE A 36 -2.55 -38.00 31.79
N ASP A 37 -2.06 -38.73 32.78
CA ASP A 37 -2.10 -38.38 34.21
C ASP A 37 -0.71 -38.74 34.80
N GLU A 38 -0.56 -39.73 35.67
CA GLU A 38 0.78 -40.19 36.09
C GLU A 38 1.48 -41.10 35.05
N GLN A 39 0.70 -41.67 34.12
CA GLN A 39 1.16 -42.60 33.09
C GLN A 39 0.25 -42.52 31.86
N TYR A 40 0.71 -43.07 30.73
CA TYR A 40 -0.16 -43.27 29.58
C TYR A 40 -1.35 -44.18 29.94
N ARG A 41 -2.45 -44.03 29.21
CA ARG A 41 -3.53 -45.02 29.24
C ARG A 41 -2.98 -46.41 28.84
N PRO A 42 -3.63 -47.51 29.26
CA PRO A 42 -3.23 -48.85 28.83
C PRO A 42 -3.06 -48.93 27.30
N GLY A 43 -1.85 -49.31 26.86
CA GLY A 43 -1.49 -49.39 25.43
C GLY A 43 -1.06 -48.07 24.79
N GLY A 44 -1.39 -46.92 25.39
CA GLY A 44 -1.01 -45.61 24.87
C GLY A 44 0.52 -45.42 24.81
N TYR A 45 0.94 -44.59 23.87
CA TYR A 45 2.35 -44.34 23.57
C TYR A 45 2.56 -42.89 23.13
N ASP A 46 3.82 -42.50 22.96
CA ASP A 46 4.19 -41.20 22.41
C ASP A 46 5.10 -41.34 21.20
N TYR A 47 5.17 -40.28 20.41
CA TYR A 47 6.22 -40.10 19.41
C TYR A 47 6.49 -38.61 19.18
N SER A 48 7.71 -38.30 18.71
CA SER A 48 8.10 -36.96 18.30
C SER A 48 8.59 -36.92 16.86
N TYR A 49 8.51 -35.75 16.22
CA TYR A 49 9.05 -35.48 14.89
C TYR A 49 9.77 -34.12 14.83
N GLY A 50 10.56 -33.91 13.78
CA GLY A 50 11.31 -32.69 13.52
C GLY A 50 12.72 -32.71 14.12
N GLY A 51 13.73 -32.60 13.27
CA GLY A 51 15.13 -32.41 13.61
C GLY A 51 15.67 -33.35 14.69
N THR A 52 16.31 -32.76 15.69
CA THR A 52 16.94 -33.46 16.82
C THR A 52 16.02 -33.65 18.03
N SER A 53 14.71 -33.52 17.85
CA SER A 53 13.72 -33.67 18.93
C SER A 53 13.90 -35.00 19.67
N LYS A 54 14.04 -34.95 21.00
CA LYS A 54 14.46 -36.09 21.83
C LYS A 54 13.30 -36.92 22.39
N GLY A 55 12.10 -36.82 21.81
CA GLY A 55 10.93 -37.56 22.27
C GLY A 55 10.26 -36.99 23.52
N VAL A 56 9.20 -37.65 23.95
CA VAL A 56 8.54 -37.39 25.24
C VAL A 56 9.12 -38.32 26.28
N THR A 57 9.38 -37.81 27.48
CA THR A 57 9.83 -38.65 28.61
C THR A 57 8.93 -38.44 29.81
N ILE A 58 8.56 -39.52 30.49
CA ILE A 58 7.80 -39.43 31.76
C ILE A 58 8.81 -39.20 32.89
N THR A 59 8.67 -38.07 33.60
CA THR A 59 9.52 -37.73 34.74
C THR A 59 9.22 -38.64 35.94
N LYS A 60 10.25 -38.91 36.78
CA LYS A 60 10.10 -39.73 37.99
C LYS A 60 9.55 -38.96 39.20
N SER A 61 9.57 -37.63 39.14
CA SER A 61 9.17 -36.69 40.19
C SER A 61 8.97 -35.29 39.60
N GLY A 62 8.13 -34.46 40.22
CA GLY A 62 8.03 -33.03 39.88
C GLY A 62 6.85 -32.64 38.98
N GLY A 63 5.85 -33.52 38.87
CA GLY A 63 4.55 -33.22 38.27
C GLY A 63 3.71 -32.23 39.09
N TYR A 64 2.63 -31.72 38.52
CA TYR A 64 1.76 -30.77 39.18
C TYR A 64 0.80 -31.51 40.11
N LYS A 65 1.15 -31.56 41.41
CA LYS A 65 0.40 -32.30 42.44
C LYS A 65 0.23 -33.79 42.11
N SER A 66 1.10 -34.32 41.25
CA SER A 66 1.18 -35.71 40.79
C SER A 66 2.64 -36.19 40.92
N LYS A 67 2.88 -37.50 40.78
CA LYS A 67 4.25 -38.05 40.82
C LYS A 67 5.05 -37.80 39.56
N ALA A 68 4.40 -37.65 38.41
CA ALA A 68 5.05 -37.61 37.11
C ALA A 68 4.41 -36.57 36.20
N ALA A 69 5.18 -36.11 35.23
CA ALA A 69 4.75 -35.24 34.14
C ALA A 69 5.50 -35.65 32.87
N LEU A 70 4.93 -35.35 31.71
CA LEU A 70 5.63 -35.43 30.43
C LEU A 70 6.65 -34.30 30.36
N ASN A 71 7.90 -34.63 30.06
CA ASN A 71 8.92 -33.69 29.63
C ASN A 71 9.05 -33.80 28.10
N ILE A 72 8.72 -32.71 27.41
CA ILE A 72 8.69 -32.60 25.95
C ILE A 72 9.86 -31.72 25.52
N LYS A 73 10.78 -32.30 24.73
CA LYS A 73 11.94 -31.59 24.17
C LYS A 73 11.87 -31.61 22.65
N LEU A 74 11.72 -30.44 22.06
CA LEU A 74 11.56 -30.26 20.62
C LEU A 74 12.72 -29.46 20.03
N ASP A 75 12.94 -29.61 18.74
CA ASP A 75 13.96 -28.87 17.99
C ASP A 75 13.35 -27.56 17.45
N PRO A 76 13.67 -26.39 18.02
CA PRO A 76 13.14 -25.11 17.55
C PRO A 76 13.68 -24.70 16.17
N LYS A 77 14.69 -25.39 15.61
CA LYS A 77 15.21 -25.09 14.28
C LYS A 77 14.38 -25.70 13.16
N GLU A 78 13.45 -26.58 13.49
CA GLU A 78 12.52 -27.23 12.56
C GLU A 78 11.08 -27.10 13.05
N TYR A 79 10.13 -27.34 12.15
CA TYR A 79 8.75 -27.61 12.55
C TYR A 79 8.74 -28.97 13.27
N SER A 80 8.54 -28.95 14.58
CA SER A 80 8.68 -30.12 15.43
C SER A 80 7.50 -30.27 16.37
N GLY A 81 7.27 -31.50 16.84
CA GLY A 81 6.15 -31.79 17.72
C GLY A 81 6.23 -33.15 18.40
N ALA A 82 5.39 -33.31 19.42
CA ALA A 82 5.26 -34.50 20.25
C ALA A 82 3.79 -34.86 20.41
N SER A 83 3.43 -36.12 20.12
CA SER A 83 2.06 -36.63 20.19
C SER A 83 1.92 -37.64 21.30
N ILE A 84 0.78 -37.61 21.99
CA ILE A 84 0.36 -38.57 23.01
C ILE A 84 -0.82 -39.31 22.40
N CYS A 85 -0.64 -40.61 22.18
CA CYS A 85 -1.48 -41.43 21.32
C CYS A 85 -2.28 -42.44 22.15
N LEU A 86 -3.55 -42.57 21.81
CA LEU A 86 -4.38 -43.70 22.24
C LEU A 86 -4.05 -44.91 21.35
N TYR A 87 -3.97 -46.11 21.92
CA TYR A 87 -3.74 -47.34 21.17
C TYR A 87 -5.01 -48.17 21.11
N ASN A 88 -5.53 -48.40 19.90
CA ASN A 88 -6.81 -49.10 19.67
C ASN A 88 -8.01 -48.52 20.45
N GLU A 89 -7.92 -47.27 20.90
CA GLU A 89 -8.98 -46.50 21.55
C GLU A 89 -9.14 -45.17 20.84
N PHE A 90 -10.35 -44.62 20.87
CA PHE A 90 -10.64 -43.26 20.45
C PHE A 90 -11.70 -42.64 21.35
N PHE A 91 -11.71 -41.32 21.44
CA PHE A 91 -12.66 -40.56 22.23
C PHE A 91 -13.75 -39.98 21.35
N ASP A 92 -15.00 -40.25 21.73
CA ASP A 92 -16.17 -39.62 21.16
C ASP A 92 -16.41 -38.26 21.82
N LEU A 93 -15.93 -37.20 21.17
CA LEU A 93 -16.06 -35.82 21.64
C LEU A 93 -17.31 -35.10 21.12
N ASN A 94 -18.06 -35.67 20.17
CA ASN A 94 -19.21 -35.02 19.53
C ASN A 94 -20.23 -34.50 20.57
N LYS A 95 -20.57 -35.34 21.56
CA LYS A 95 -21.53 -34.99 22.62
C LYS A 95 -20.99 -34.00 23.67
N TYR A 96 -19.68 -33.74 23.66
CA TYR A 96 -18.98 -32.86 24.60
C TYR A 96 -18.54 -31.53 23.96
N MET A 97 -18.66 -31.39 22.63
CA MET A 97 -18.17 -30.23 21.88
C MET A 97 -18.64 -28.88 22.43
N LEU A 98 -19.89 -28.80 22.88
CA LEU A 98 -20.48 -27.54 23.31
C LEU A 98 -20.31 -27.24 24.79
N ASP A 99 -19.96 -28.22 25.63
CA ASP A 99 -19.98 -28.04 27.08
C ASP A 99 -18.69 -28.47 27.78
N SER A 100 -17.66 -28.90 27.04
CA SER A 100 -16.42 -29.43 27.61
C SER A 100 -15.18 -28.75 27.03
N LYS A 101 -14.02 -29.02 27.64
CA LYS A 101 -12.75 -28.38 27.35
C LYS A 101 -11.58 -29.35 27.48
N VAL A 102 -10.52 -29.11 26.72
CA VAL A 102 -9.20 -29.69 26.97
C VAL A 102 -8.56 -28.92 28.11
N GLU A 103 -8.20 -29.59 29.19
CA GLU A 103 -7.45 -29.00 30.31
C GLU A 103 -6.15 -29.77 30.56
N PHE A 104 -5.09 -29.04 30.88
CA PHE A 104 -3.83 -29.58 31.35
C PHE A 104 -3.02 -28.51 32.07
N MET A 105 -1.93 -28.94 32.70
CA MET A 105 -0.95 -28.07 33.33
C MET A 105 0.30 -28.03 32.48
N ILE A 106 0.90 -26.84 32.33
CA ILE A 106 2.15 -26.65 31.58
C ILE A 106 3.13 -25.76 32.34
N LYS A 107 4.42 -26.05 32.24
CA LYS A 107 5.51 -25.12 32.61
C LYS A 107 6.64 -25.20 31.59
N GLY A 108 7.32 -24.09 31.38
CA GLY A 108 8.49 -23.97 30.52
C GLY A 108 9.79 -24.05 31.30
N LYS A 109 10.90 -24.23 30.59
CA LYS A 109 12.26 -24.20 31.15
C LYS A 109 12.71 -22.77 31.42
N HIS A 110 12.37 -21.83 30.54
CA HIS A 110 12.77 -20.43 30.57
C HIS A 110 11.60 -19.48 30.80
N GLY A 111 10.37 -19.89 30.46
CA GLY A 111 9.22 -19.00 30.36
C GLY A 111 9.23 -18.23 29.05
N GLY A 112 8.05 -18.03 28.46
CA GLY A 112 7.86 -17.43 27.14
C GLY A 112 7.88 -18.42 25.98
N GLU A 113 7.98 -19.72 26.23
CA GLU A 113 7.93 -20.74 25.19
C GLU A 113 6.58 -20.72 24.43
N ALA A 114 6.64 -20.48 23.13
CA ALA A 114 5.48 -20.53 22.26
C ALA A 114 5.19 -21.98 21.83
N VAL A 115 4.00 -22.48 22.19
CA VAL A 115 3.58 -23.86 21.90
C VAL A 115 2.15 -23.88 21.39
N LYS A 116 1.89 -24.78 20.43
CA LYS A 116 0.57 -25.06 19.88
C LYS A 116 0.09 -26.41 20.38
N VAL A 117 -1.22 -26.56 20.52
CA VAL A 117 -1.85 -27.83 20.85
C VAL A 117 -2.84 -28.22 19.78
N GLY A 118 -2.87 -29.49 19.42
CA GLY A 118 -3.82 -30.04 18.46
C GLY A 118 -4.42 -31.36 18.88
N LEU A 119 -5.59 -31.65 18.33
CA LEU A 119 -6.27 -32.94 18.43
C LEU A 119 -6.21 -33.64 17.07
N LEU A 120 -6.03 -34.95 17.10
CA LEU A 120 -6.02 -35.78 15.90
C LEU A 120 -7.06 -36.88 16.00
N ASP A 121 -7.77 -37.11 14.90
CA ASP A 121 -8.59 -38.30 14.73
C ASP A 121 -7.75 -39.51 14.31
N GLU A 122 -8.43 -40.64 14.15
CA GLU A 122 -7.85 -41.91 13.72
C GLU A 122 -7.80 -42.01 12.18
N GLU A 123 -6.78 -42.70 11.66
CA GLU A 123 -6.53 -42.83 10.21
C GLU A 123 -7.24 -44.02 9.56
N VAL A 124 -7.73 -44.99 10.34
CA VAL A 124 -8.17 -46.31 9.86
C VAL A 124 -9.46 -46.22 9.05
N SER A 125 -10.39 -45.33 9.39
CA SER A 125 -11.71 -45.31 8.73
C SER A 125 -11.74 -44.70 7.34
N ASP A 126 -10.93 -43.69 7.06
CA ASP A 126 -10.93 -42.97 5.78
C ASP A 126 -9.53 -42.77 5.16
N GLY A 127 -8.49 -43.30 5.80
CA GLY A 127 -7.10 -43.17 5.40
C GLY A 127 -6.48 -41.80 5.71
N LYS A 128 -7.12 -40.97 6.55
CA LYS A 128 -6.68 -39.61 6.84
C LYS A 128 -6.56 -39.40 8.34
N LYS A 129 -5.34 -39.06 8.78
CA LYS A 129 -5.09 -38.64 10.16
C LYS A 129 -5.13 -37.12 10.27
N THR A 130 -6.33 -36.57 10.44
CA THR A 130 -6.60 -35.14 10.43
C THR A 130 -6.26 -34.50 11.76
N GLN A 131 -5.43 -33.46 11.73
CA GLN A 131 -5.07 -32.65 12.88
C GLN A 131 -5.73 -31.27 12.85
N VAL A 132 -6.40 -30.91 13.95
CA VAL A 132 -6.83 -29.53 14.22
C VAL A 132 -5.91 -28.89 15.25
N VAL A 133 -5.45 -27.66 15.03
CA VAL A 133 -4.42 -27.00 15.87
C VAL A 133 -4.88 -25.63 16.33
N LEU A 134 -4.51 -25.25 17.55
CA LEU A 134 -4.69 -23.90 18.09
C LEU A 134 -3.41 -23.37 18.78
N PRO A 135 -3.12 -22.06 18.65
CA PRO A 135 -2.14 -21.41 19.50
C PRO A 135 -2.65 -21.37 20.94
N MET A 136 -1.76 -21.57 21.92
CA MET A 136 -2.17 -21.72 23.31
C MET A 136 -2.26 -20.41 24.10
N ASN A 137 -1.59 -19.33 23.67
CA ASN A 137 -1.37 -18.12 24.48
C ASN A 137 -2.66 -17.58 25.12
N LYS A 138 -3.77 -17.48 24.37
CA LYS A 138 -5.06 -16.96 24.90
C LYS A 138 -5.72 -17.86 25.95
N TYR A 139 -5.27 -19.11 26.09
CA TYR A 139 -5.88 -20.14 26.95
C TYR A 139 -5.02 -20.50 28.17
N ILE A 140 -3.82 -19.92 28.27
CA ILE A 140 -2.92 -20.12 29.41
C ILE A 140 -3.30 -19.13 30.52
N GLU A 141 -3.37 -19.61 31.75
CA GLU A 141 -3.52 -18.75 32.93
C GLU A 141 -2.37 -17.73 33.01
N GLY A 142 -2.68 -16.44 32.87
CA GLY A 142 -1.70 -15.37 32.83
C GLY A 142 -1.11 -15.10 31.43
N GLY A 143 -1.63 -15.72 30.37
CA GLY A 143 -1.37 -15.36 28.97
C GLY A 143 -0.08 -15.93 28.34
N ALA A 144 0.79 -16.58 29.13
CA ALA A 144 2.05 -17.12 28.63
C ALA A 144 2.52 -18.34 29.44
N VAL A 145 3.32 -19.19 28.80
CA VAL A 145 4.09 -20.24 29.51
C VAL A 145 5.11 -19.56 30.42
N THR A 146 5.22 -20.04 31.65
CA THR A 146 6.20 -19.54 32.63
C THR A 146 7.04 -20.69 33.18
N THR A 147 8.05 -20.36 33.97
CA THR A 147 8.80 -21.35 34.76
C THR A 147 7.95 -22.00 35.86
N ASP A 148 6.84 -21.38 36.27
CA ASP A 148 5.82 -21.97 37.15
C ASP A 148 4.75 -22.73 36.36
N TRP A 149 4.11 -23.70 37.01
CA TRP A 149 2.97 -24.44 36.47
C TRP A 149 1.78 -23.50 36.23
N LYS A 150 1.31 -23.45 34.98
CA LYS A 150 0.12 -22.72 34.55
C LYS A 150 -0.94 -23.67 34.06
N LYS A 151 -2.20 -23.34 34.36
CA LYS A 151 -3.34 -24.09 33.83
C LYS A 151 -3.62 -23.64 32.39
N VAL A 152 -3.90 -24.61 31.53
CA VAL A 152 -4.42 -24.39 30.18
C VAL A 152 -5.85 -24.91 30.14
N SER A 153 -6.77 -24.12 29.57
CA SER A 153 -8.19 -24.48 29.47
C SER A 153 -8.76 -24.04 28.13
N ILE A 154 -8.92 -24.98 27.21
CA ILE A 154 -9.36 -24.73 25.83
C ILE A 154 -10.75 -25.32 25.62
N PRO A 155 -11.79 -24.50 25.42
CA PRO A 155 -13.11 -25.00 25.03
C PRO A 155 -13.03 -25.87 23.77
N LEU A 156 -13.68 -27.05 23.76
CA LEU A 156 -13.67 -27.93 22.59
C LEU A 156 -14.26 -27.23 21.35
N VAL A 157 -15.31 -26.44 21.55
CA VAL A 157 -15.93 -25.63 20.51
C VAL A 157 -14.95 -24.66 19.83
N ASP A 158 -13.85 -24.27 20.46
CA ASP A 158 -12.90 -23.31 19.88
C ASP A 158 -12.01 -23.95 18.81
N PHE A 159 -11.77 -25.26 18.86
CA PHE A 159 -11.05 -25.97 17.80
C PHE A 159 -11.79 -25.86 16.45
N PRO A 160 -11.08 -25.76 15.32
CA PRO A 160 -11.71 -25.75 14.01
C PRO A 160 -12.34 -27.11 13.69
N ASP A 161 -13.38 -27.13 12.86
CA ASP A 161 -14.01 -28.36 12.35
C ASP A 161 -13.27 -28.95 11.14
N ARG A 162 -12.22 -28.25 10.67
CA ARG A 162 -11.34 -28.67 9.59
C ARG A 162 -9.88 -28.52 10.00
N GLY A 163 -9.11 -29.54 9.70
CA GLY A 163 -7.69 -29.65 9.99
C GLY A 163 -6.88 -30.02 8.75
N LEU A 164 -5.65 -30.46 8.97
CA LEU A 164 -4.74 -30.95 7.93
C LEU A 164 -4.39 -32.42 8.21
N TYR A 165 -4.39 -33.26 7.17
CA TYR A 165 -3.82 -34.61 7.24
C TYR A 165 -2.61 -34.71 6.32
N TRP A 166 -1.63 -35.51 6.70
CA TRP A 166 -0.44 -35.76 5.89
C TRP A 166 -0.72 -36.87 4.86
N ASP A 167 -0.66 -36.54 3.57
CA ASP A 167 -0.68 -37.54 2.49
C ASP A 167 0.74 -38.04 2.21
N ASN A 168 1.01 -39.29 2.58
CA ASN A 168 2.34 -39.87 2.46
C ASN A 168 2.78 -40.13 1.00
N THR A 169 1.84 -40.25 0.07
CA THR A 169 2.12 -40.45 -1.36
C THR A 169 2.53 -39.12 -2.00
N ARG A 170 1.83 -38.05 -1.67
CA ARG A 170 2.05 -36.70 -2.21
C ARG A 170 3.08 -35.91 -1.40
N LYS A 171 3.48 -36.40 -0.22
CA LYS A 171 4.40 -35.76 0.72
C LYS A 171 3.96 -34.32 1.05
N SER A 172 2.68 -34.15 1.31
CA SER A 172 2.08 -32.85 1.56
C SER A 172 0.85 -32.96 2.46
N GLU A 173 0.51 -31.86 3.12
CA GLU A 173 -0.68 -31.75 3.95
C GLU A 173 -1.89 -31.35 3.10
N PHE A 174 -3.01 -32.05 3.31
CA PHE A 174 -4.27 -31.77 2.66
C PHE A 174 -5.35 -31.45 3.68
N PRO A 175 -6.24 -30.50 3.38
CA PRO A 175 -7.26 -30.09 4.32
C PRO A 175 -8.41 -31.10 4.36
N SER A 176 -8.77 -31.57 5.56
CA SER A 176 -9.86 -32.54 5.78
C SER A 176 -10.69 -32.16 6.99
N ARG A 177 -11.96 -32.59 7.02
CA ARG A 177 -12.79 -32.48 8.23
C ARG A 177 -12.27 -33.45 9.26
N ILE A 178 -12.34 -33.06 10.53
CA ILE A 178 -11.95 -33.93 11.65
C ILE A 178 -13.15 -34.79 12.10
N ASP A 179 -12.90 -36.06 12.35
CA ASP A 179 -13.86 -37.00 12.93
C ASP A 179 -13.91 -36.86 14.45
N TRP A 180 -14.74 -35.94 14.94
CA TRP A 180 -14.87 -35.64 16.37
C TRP A 180 -15.34 -36.79 17.25
N ASP A 181 -15.95 -37.85 16.69
CA ASP A 181 -16.30 -39.08 17.42
C ASP A 181 -15.13 -40.08 17.54
N LYS A 182 -13.99 -39.81 16.89
CA LYS A 182 -12.86 -40.73 16.82
C LYS A 182 -11.51 -40.08 17.12
N ILE A 183 -11.46 -39.17 18.10
CA ILE A 183 -10.21 -38.51 18.50
C ILE A 183 -9.25 -39.52 19.12
N ALA A 184 -8.08 -39.69 18.52
CA ALA A 184 -7.07 -40.67 18.89
C ALA A 184 -5.84 -40.05 19.57
N GLU A 185 -5.54 -38.77 19.35
CA GLU A 185 -4.29 -38.19 19.86
C GLU A 185 -4.43 -36.71 20.26
N ILE A 186 -3.54 -36.30 21.16
CA ILE A 186 -3.25 -34.89 21.43
C ILE A 186 -1.78 -34.61 21.14
N ARG A 187 -1.51 -33.49 20.47
CA ARG A 187 -0.17 -33.13 20.01
C ARG A 187 0.23 -31.74 20.49
N PHE A 188 1.48 -31.61 20.92
CA PHE A 188 2.13 -30.34 21.21
C PHE A 188 3.16 -30.06 20.11
N SER A 189 3.09 -28.91 19.45
CA SER A 189 3.97 -28.56 18.33
C SER A 189 4.48 -27.13 18.39
N ILE A 190 5.60 -26.89 17.72
CA ILE A 190 6.26 -25.59 17.62
C ILE A 190 6.61 -25.27 16.16
N ASP A 191 6.71 -23.97 15.87
CA ASP A 191 7.24 -23.47 14.59
C ASP A 191 8.75 -23.23 14.68
N LYS A 192 9.39 -23.11 13.51
CA LYS A 192 10.79 -22.70 13.43
C LYS A 192 10.99 -21.35 14.14
N SER A 193 12.01 -21.25 14.97
CA SER A 193 12.37 -20.02 15.67
C SER A 193 13.89 -19.88 15.79
N ALA A 194 14.35 -18.70 16.18
CA ALA A 194 15.76 -18.44 16.49
C ALA A 194 16.21 -19.03 17.85
N ALA A 195 15.32 -19.69 18.60
CA ALA A 195 15.66 -20.28 19.88
C ALA A 195 16.68 -21.43 19.70
N SER A 196 17.60 -21.56 20.66
CA SER A 196 18.61 -22.62 20.64
C SER A 196 18.10 -23.94 21.22
N GLU A 197 17.06 -23.90 22.06
CA GLU A 197 16.43 -25.07 22.68
C GLU A 197 14.95 -24.80 22.99
N PHE A 198 14.15 -25.87 23.06
CA PHE A 198 12.77 -25.85 23.52
C PHE A 198 12.52 -27.02 24.47
N GLU A 199 11.98 -26.74 25.66
CA GLU A 199 11.66 -27.74 26.68
C GLU A 199 10.47 -27.29 27.53
N VAL A 200 9.45 -28.14 27.63
CA VAL A 200 8.26 -27.91 28.47
C VAL A 200 7.87 -29.17 29.23
N TRP A 201 7.22 -28.98 30.37
CA TRP A 201 6.57 -30.06 31.10
C TRP A 201 5.06 -29.94 31.01
N VAL A 202 4.38 -31.04 30.74
CA VAL A 202 2.92 -31.12 30.64
C VAL A 202 2.39 -32.21 31.55
N ASP A 203 1.27 -31.93 32.22
CA ASP A 203 0.66 -32.86 33.18
C ASP A 203 -0.87 -32.75 33.21
N ASN A 204 -1.55 -33.82 33.65
CA ASN A 204 -3.01 -33.92 33.77
C ASN A 204 -3.77 -33.54 32.49
N ILE A 205 -3.52 -34.25 31.39
CA ILE A 205 -4.14 -33.97 30.09
C ILE A 205 -5.53 -34.62 30.02
N GLU A 206 -6.57 -33.81 30.15
CA GLU A 206 -7.95 -34.26 30.36
C GLU A 206 -8.95 -33.53 29.46
N ILE A 207 -10.05 -34.23 29.13
CA ILE A 207 -11.28 -33.60 28.66
C ILE A 207 -12.18 -33.42 29.87
N VAL A 208 -12.49 -32.16 30.21
CA VAL A 208 -13.22 -31.80 31.43
C VAL A 208 -14.55 -31.19 31.05
N LYS A 209 -15.62 -31.68 31.68
CA LYS A 209 -16.95 -31.12 31.49
C LYS A 209 -17.05 -29.74 32.14
N GLY A 210 -17.40 -28.74 31.35
CA GLY A 210 -17.64 -27.37 31.74
C GLY A 210 -19.03 -27.13 32.30
N ASN A 211 -19.24 -25.92 32.85
CA ASN A 211 -20.48 -25.53 33.53
C ASN A 211 -21.44 -24.71 32.64
N LYS A 212 -21.03 -24.37 31.42
CA LYS A 212 -21.81 -23.56 30.48
C LYS A 212 -21.72 -24.19 29.10
N LYS A 213 -22.86 -24.26 28.40
CA LYS A 213 -22.93 -24.73 27.02
C LYS A 213 -22.68 -23.54 26.09
N ALA A 214 -21.68 -23.64 25.23
CA ALA A 214 -21.40 -22.71 24.14
C ALA A 214 -22.47 -22.82 23.04
N ALA A 215 -22.58 -21.76 22.23
CA ALA A 215 -23.39 -21.80 21.02
C ALA A 215 -22.69 -22.68 19.96
N PRO A 216 -23.44 -23.47 19.16
CA PRO A 216 -22.87 -24.18 18.02
C PRO A 216 -22.21 -23.22 17.02
N LYS A 217 -21.03 -23.58 16.51
CA LYS A 217 -20.44 -22.89 15.35
C LYS A 217 -21.34 -23.09 14.13
N LYS A 218 -21.46 -22.07 13.28
CA LYS A 218 -22.09 -22.24 11.97
C LYS A 218 -21.26 -23.22 11.15
N GLN A 219 -21.92 -24.16 10.49
CA GLN A 219 -21.24 -25.09 9.59
C GLN A 219 -20.61 -24.30 8.43
N MET A 220 -19.31 -24.45 8.25
CA MET A 220 -18.60 -23.86 7.12
C MET A 220 -18.72 -24.78 5.90
N VAL A 221 -18.97 -24.19 4.73
CA VAL A 221 -18.92 -24.88 3.43
C VAL A 221 -17.59 -24.54 2.79
N TYR A 222 -16.77 -25.55 2.51
CA TYR A 222 -15.45 -25.34 1.90
C TYR A 222 -15.54 -25.51 0.38
N TRP A 223 -14.91 -24.62 -0.38
CA TRP A 223 -15.08 -24.59 -1.85
C TRP A 223 -14.39 -25.74 -2.57
N ASP A 224 -13.38 -26.36 -1.96
CA ASP A 224 -12.70 -27.55 -2.50
C ASP A 224 -13.48 -28.86 -2.26
N GLU A 225 -14.55 -28.84 -1.46
CA GLU A 225 -15.50 -29.97 -1.37
C GLU A 225 -16.42 -30.07 -2.60
N ASN A 226 -16.32 -29.11 -3.53
CA ASN A 226 -17.03 -29.17 -4.79
C ASN A 226 -16.53 -30.36 -5.65
N ASN A 227 -17.45 -31.09 -6.30
CA ASN A 227 -17.17 -32.27 -7.11
C ASN A 227 -17.49 -32.09 -8.61
N ASP A 228 -17.60 -30.85 -9.09
CA ASP A 228 -17.83 -30.54 -10.50
C ASP A 228 -16.77 -31.20 -11.41
N VAL A 229 -17.21 -31.69 -12.58
CA VAL A 229 -16.35 -32.16 -13.68
C VAL A 229 -16.20 -31.03 -14.69
N ILE A 230 -14.96 -30.69 -15.03
CA ILE A 230 -14.60 -29.55 -15.88
C ILE A 230 -13.73 -30.06 -17.01
N ASP A 231 -14.28 -30.07 -18.22
CA ASP A 231 -13.54 -30.52 -19.40
C ASP A 231 -12.38 -29.55 -19.70
N GLY A 232 -11.16 -30.11 -19.84
CA GLY A 232 -9.96 -29.36 -20.18
C GLY A 232 -9.93 -28.84 -21.63
N PRO A 233 -8.94 -28.00 -21.99
CA PRO A 233 -8.79 -27.42 -23.32
C PRO A 233 -8.66 -28.51 -24.40
N LYS A 234 -9.15 -28.24 -25.63
CA LYS A 234 -9.25 -29.24 -26.71
C LYS A 234 -7.90 -29.78 -27.24
N ASN A 235 -6.79 -29.06 -27.05
CA ASN A 235 -5.44 -29.41 -27.55
C ASN A 235 -4.35 -29.23 -26.47
N PRO A 236 -4.38 -30.03 -25.39
CA PRO A 236 -3.53 -29.80 -24.23
C PRO A 236 -2.04 -30.08 -24.47
N GLU A 237 -1.67 -30.88 -25.47
CA GLU A 237 -0.27 -31.25 -25.69
C GLU A 237 0.52 -30.26 -26.55
N LYS A 238 -0.13 -29.25 -27.15
CA LYS A 238 0.50 -28.39 -28.17
C LYS A 238 0.69 -26.93 -27.79
N LEU A 239 0.18 -26.43 -26.66
CA LEU A 239 0.13 -24.99 -26.37
C LEU A 239 -0.34 -24.20 -27.61
N ASP A 240 0.57 -23.57 -28.36
CA ASP A 240 0.30 -22.91 -29.65
C ASP A 240 1.01 -23.50 -30.89
N GLY A 241 1.72 -24.62 -30.73
CA GLY A 241 2.48 -25.31 -31.78
C GLY A 241 3.79 -24.64 -32.20
N LYS A 242 4.12 -23.46 -31.65
CA LYS A 242 5.36 -22.71 -31.92
C LYS A 242 6.30 -22.66 -30.72
N ALA A 243 5.73 -22.68 -29.50
CA ALA A 243 6.48 -22.63 -28.27
C ALA A 243 7.24 -23.93 -28.01
N LYS A 244 8.50 -23.81 -27.57
CA LYS A 244 9.38 -24.89 -27.17
C LYS A 244 9.37 -24.97 -25.65
N THR A 245 8.69 -25.99 -25.13
CA THR A 245 8.63 -26.28 -23.69
C THR A 245 10.03 -26.36 -23.10
N LEU A 246 10.25 -25.59 -22.04
CA LEU A 246 11.44 -25.64 -21.20
C LEU A 246 11.15 -26.47 -19.94
N ALA A 247 10.04 -26.17 -19.26
CA ALA A 247 9.62 -26.89 -18.06
C ALA A 247 8.11 -26.73 -17.82
N THR A 248 7.45 -27.77 -17.31
CA THR A 248 6.00 -27.77 -17.05
C THR A 248 5.74 -27.97 -15.57
N PHE A 249 5.09 -26.97 -14.95
CA PHE A 249 4.71 -26.93 -13.55
C PHE A 249 3.50 -27.83 -13.26
N TYR A 250 2.50 -27.78 -14.12
CA TYR A 250 1.29 -28.58 -14.02
C TYR A 250 0.86 -29.04 -15.40
N ASP A 251 0.55 -30.33 -15.51
CA ASP A 251 -0.05 -30.97 -16.69
C ASP A 251 -0.83 -32.18 -16.21
N ASN A 252 -2.13 -31.98 -15.99
CA ASN A 252 -3.09 -32.98 -15.50
C ASN A 252 -2.84 -33.57 -14.09
N GLN A 253 -1.70 -33.26 -13.48
CA GLN A 253 -1.34 -33.69 -12.13
C GLN A 253 -0.31 -32.75 -11.48
N VAL A 254 -0.51 -32.44 -10.20
CA VAL A 254 0.48 -31.73 -9.37
C VAL A 254 1.67 -32.67 -9.06
N LYS A 255 2.89 -32.28 -9.45
CA LYS A 255 4.13 -33.06 -9.25
C LYS A 255 4.90 -32.71 -7.96
N GLY A 256 4.51 -31.64 -7.29
CA GLY A 256 5.06 -31.22 -6.00
C GLY A 256 3.94 -31.04 -4.99
N PHE A 257 3.85 -29.86 -4.37
CA PHE A 257 2.76 -29.55 -3.45
C PHE A 257 2.11 -28.21 -3.79
N SER A 258 0.94 -27.99 -3.22
CA SER A 258 0.16 -26.76 -3.37
C SER A 258 -0.29 -26.27 -2.01
N TYR A 259 -0.41 -24.96 -1.86
CA TYR A 259 -0.97 -24.35 -0.66
C TYR A 259 -1.78 -23.11 -1.01
N SER A 260 -2.73 -22.79 -0.14
CA SER A 260 -3.67 -21.68 -0.29
C SER A 260 -3.54 -20.74 0.91
N TYR A 261 -3.75 -19.45 0.68
CA TYR A 261 -3.84 -18.43 1.73
C TYR A 261 -5.00 -17.47 1.45
N GLY A 262 -5.47 -16.81 2.51
CA GLY A 262 -6.55 -15.83 2.47
C GLY A 262 -7.95 -16.46 2.51
N GLY A 263 -8.75 -16.08 3.51
CA GLY A 263 -10.16 -16.48 3.66
C GLY A 263 -10.46 -17.97 3.45
N LEU A 264 -11.50 -18.27 2.67
CA LEU A 264 -11.92 -19.62 2.28
C LEU A 264 -11.18 -20.14 1.03
N THR A 265 -10.06 -19.52 0.64
CA THR A 265 -9.35 -19.87 -0.58
C THR A 265 -8.97 -21.34 -0.60
N ALA A 266 -9.28 -21.99 -1.71
CA ALA A 266 -9.07 -23.41 -1.88
C ALA A 266 -8.73 -23.76 -3.33
N GLN A 267 -8.21 -24.97 -3.52
CA GLN A 267 -7.87 -25.49 -4.83
C GLN A 267 -8.10 -27.01 -4.86
N ARG A 268 -8.33 -27.55 -6.05
CA ARG A 268 -8.35 -28.99 -6.29
C ARG A 268 -8.04 -29.35 -7.73
N GLU A 269 -7.65 -30.59 -7.95
CA GLU A 269 -7.59 -31.22 -9.28
C GLU A 269 -9.01 -31.67 -9.67
N ALA A 270 -9.73 -30.85 -10.43
CA ALA A 270 -11.07 -31.19 -10.92
C ALA A 270 -10.98 -32.17 -12.08
N GLN A 271 -11.82 -33.22 -12.07
CA GLN A 271 -11.85 -34.22 -13.13
C GLN A 271 -12.22 -33.59 -14.47
N SER A 272 -11.63 -34.09 -15.56
CA SER A 272 -11.89 -33.67 -16.94
C SER A 272 -12.25 -34.89 -17.79
N LYS A 273 -13.21 -34.73 -18.72
CA LYS A 273 -13.55 -35.77 -19.72
C LYS A 273 -12.78 -35.60 -21.03
N THR A 274 -11.96 -34.56 -21.15
CA THR A 274 -11.17 -34.31 -22.36
C THR A 274 -10.16 -35.45 -22.59
N PRO A 275 -10.15 -36.10 -23.76
CA PRO A 275 -9.20 -37.18 -24.04
C PRO A 275 -7.75 -36.74 -23.83
N GLY A 276 -6.98 -37.52 -23.06
CA GLY A 276 -5.58 -37.20 -22.75
C GLY A 276 -5.38 -36.20 -21.61
N ASN A 277 -6.43 -35.54 -21.12
CA ASN A 277 -6.40 -34.57 -20.03
C ASN A 277 -7.35 -35.00 -18.92
N LYS A 278 -6.80 -35.65 -17.90
CA LYS A 278 -7.60 -36.26 -16.82
C LYS A 278 -8.09 -35.26 -15.79
N ASN A 279 -7.33 -34.18 -15.54
CA ASN A 279 -7.66 -33.20 -14.51
C ASN A 279 -7.25 -31.78 -14.92
N VAL A 280 -8.00 -30.80 -14.44
CA VAL A 280 -7.65 -29.38 -14.51
C VAL A 280 -7.55 -28.80 -13.10
N LEU A 281 -6.72 -27.77 -12.91
CA LEU A 281 -6.66 -27.08 -11.63
C LEU A 281 -7.89 -26.18 -11.49
N ALA A 282 -8.76 -26.49 -10.55
CA ALA A 282 -9.83 -25.59 -10.12
C ALA A 282 -9.34 -24.79 -8.92
N MET A 283 -9.39 -23.46 -9.03
CA MET A 283 -9.02 -22.53 -7.96
C MET A 283 -10.27 -21.74 -7.56
N TYR A 284 -10.49 -21.65 -6.25
CA TYR A 284 -11.58 -20.91 -5.63
C TYR A 284 -10.95 -19.89 -4.69
N ILE A 285 -10.70 -18.68 -5.18
CA ILE A 285 -9.90 -17.68 -4.47
C ILE A 285 -10.84 -16.69 -3.76
N ASP A 286 -10.68 -16.47 -2.46
CA ASP A 286 -11.61 -15.65 -1.67
C ASP A 286 -11.44 -14.16 -2.01
N ASN A 287 -12.49 -13.57 -2.58
CA ASN A 287 -12.49 -12.17 -2.98
C ASN A 287 -12.57 -11.19 -1.78
N ASN A 288 -12.83 -11.67 -0.56
CA ASN A 288 -12.94 -10.81 0.62
C ASN A 288 -11.63 -10.67 1.40
N ASP A 289 -10.57 -11.32 0.92
CA ASP A 289 -9.26 -11.31 1.55
C ASP A 289 -8.17 -11.21 0.48
N TRP A 290 -6.96 -10.84 0.89
CA TRP A 290 -5.78 -10.97 0.06
C TRP A 290 -5.44 -12.45 -0.05
N SER A 291 -5.74 -13.02 -1.21
CA SER A 291 -5.90 -14.46 -1.35
C SER A 291 -5.14 -15.01 -2.54
N GLY A 292 -4.66 -16.24 -2.42
CA GLY A 292 -4.02 -16.91 -3.54
C GLY A 292 -3.76 -18.39 -3.36
N VAL A 293 -3.51 -19.04 -4.49
CA VAL A 293 -3.14 -20.44 -4.61
C VAL A 293 -1.75 -20.53 -5.19
N THR A 294 -0.87 -21.28 -4.53
CA THR A 294 0.53 -21.45 -4.94
C THR A 294 0.81 -22.92 -5.21
N TYR A 295 1.56 -23.20 -6.28
CA TYR A 295 2.07 -24.53 -6.61
C TYR A 295 3.59 -24.49 -6.60
N SER A 296 4.19 -25.43 -5.88
CA SER A 296 5.63 -25.56 -5.69
C SER A 296 6.12 -26.87 -6.29
N LEU A 297 7.31 -26.85 -6.91
CA LEU A 297 7.97 -28.06 -7.40
C LEU A 297 8.44 -28.98 -6.26
N GLY A 298 8.53 -28.45 -5.03
CA GLY A 298 9.06 -29.15 -3.87
C GLY A 298 10.52 -28.78 -3.57
N GLU A 299 10.98 -29.17 -2.39
CA GLU A 299 12.31 -28.86 -1.88
C GLU A 299 13.43 -29.31 -2.83
N GLY A 300 14.44 -28.46 -3.01
CA GLY A 300 15.62 -28.73 -3.86
C GLY A 300 15.35 -28.78 -5.36
N LYS A 301 14.10 -28.60 -5.81
CA LYS A 301 13.73 -28.58 -7.24
C LYS A 301 13.52 -27.16 -7.72
N PHE A 302 14.18 -26.84 -8.83
CA PHE A 302 14.19 -25.50 -9.42
C PHE A 302 14.12 -25.58 -10.94
N ILE A 303 13.61 -24.52 -11.56
CA ILE A 303 13.71 -24.26 -12.99
C ILE A 303 14.62 -23.06 -13.19
N ASP A 304 15.65 -23.24 -14.01
CA ASP A 304 16.53 -22.14 -14.43
C ASP A 304 15.93 -21.42 -15.63
N LEU A 305 15.41 -20.22 -15.38
CA LEU A 305 14.88 -19.31 -16.39
C LEU A 305 15.88 -18.22 -16.80
N SER A 306 17.06 -18.15 -16.18
CA SER A 306 18.01 -17.05 -16.37
C SER A 306 18.46 -16.89 -17.83
N LYS A 307 18.63 -18.01 -18.54
CA LYS A 307 19.10 -18.05 -19.94
C LYS A 307 18.02 -17.80 -20.99
N VAL A 308 16.76 -17.74 -20.56
CA VAL A 308 15.60 -17.52 -21.43
C VAL A 308 14.83 -16.28 -21.03
N ARG A 309 15.37 -15.43 -20.15
CA ARG A 309 14.66 -14.28 -19.60
C ARG A 309 14.16 -13.29 -20.64
N ASP A 310 14.97 -13.06 -21.66
CA ASP A 310 14.76 -12.12 -22.75
C ASP A 310 13.83 -12.65 -23.85
N LYS A 311 13.71 -13.98 -23.99
CA LYS A 311 13.09 -14.64 -25.15
C LYS A 311 12.05 -15.71 -24.83
N GLY A 312 11.97 -16.16 -23.59
CA GLY A 312 11.05 -17.19 -23.13
C GLY A 312 9.74 -16.62 -22.59
N GLY A 313 8.80 -17.51 -22.29
CA GLY A 313 7.48 -17.13 -21.79
C GLY A 313 6.93 -18.08 -20.75
N LEU A 314 5.88 -17.63 -20.07
CA LEU A 314 4.97 -18.43 -19.26
C LEU A 314 3.67 -18.61 -20.05
N TYR A 315 3.31 -19.86 -20.28
CA TYR A 315 2.13 -20.29 -21.01
C TYR A 315 1.22 -21.09 -20.09
N PHE A 316 -0.08 -20.88 -20.17
CA PHE A 316 -1.08 -21.73 -19.51
C PHE A 316 -2.46 -21.50 -20.13
N TRP A 317 -3.29 -22.52 -20.10
CA TRP A 317 -4.71 -22.37 -20.42
C TRP A 317 -5.46 -21.86 -19.20
N ILE A 318 -6.39 -20.94 -19.41
CA ILE A 318 -7.28 -20.44 -18.37
C ILE A 318 -8.72 -20.30 -18.87
N LYS A 319 -9.66 -20.54 -17.96
CA LYS A 319 -11.09 -20.30 -18.13
C LYS A 319 -11.67 -19.79 -16.80
N GLY A 320 -12.53 -18.79 -16.88
CA GLY A 320 -13.33 -18.29 -15.75
C GLY A 320 -14.69 -18.98 -15.63
N LYS A 321 -15.28 -18.93 -14.44
CA LYS A 321 -16.66 -19.38 -14.21
C LYS A 321 -17.68 -18.34 -14.69
N LEU A 322 -17.42 -17.07 -14.42
CA LEU A 322 -18.26 -15.93 -14.81
C LEU A 322 -17.74 -15.22 -16.05
N GLY A 323 -16.43 -15.27 -16.31
CA GLY A 323 -15.78 -14.43 -17.30
C GLY A 323 -15.59 -13.01 -16.76
N GLY A 324 -14.44 -12.40 -17.04
CA GLY A 324 -14.04 -11.09 -16.52
C GLY A 324 -13.30 -11.15 -15.17
N GLU A 325 -12.98 -12.34 -14.67
CA GLU A 325 -12.17 -12.51 -13.46
C GLU A 325 -10.79 -11.84 -13.63
N LYS A 326 -10.42 -11.02 -12.65
CA LYS A 326 -9.13 -10.35 -12.54
C LYS A 326 -8.24 -11.13 -11.59
N LEU A 327 -7.06 -11.53 -12.06
CA LEU A 327 -6.06 -12.26 -11.28
C LEU A 327 -4.68 -11.67 -11.50
N TYR A 328 -3.79 -11.92 -10.55
CA TYR A 328 -2.36 -11.79 -10.70
C TYR A 328 -1.74 -13.16 -10.88
N VAL A 329 -0.71 -13.24 -11.72
CA VAL A 329 0.15 -14.42 -11.83
C VAL A 329 1.54 -14.05 -11.35
N GLY A 330 2.07 -14.84 -10.42
CA GLY A 330 3.36 -14.63 -9.79
C GLY A 330 4.31 -15.79 -9.99
N ILE A 331 5.59 -15.46 -10.13
CA ILE A 331 6.72 -16.39 -10.17
C ILE A 331 7.53 -16.16 -8.89
N LEU A 332 7.81 -17.23 -8.17
CA LEU A 332 8.59 -17.19 -6.93
C LEU A 332 9.86 -18.00 -7.07
N ASP A 333 10.97 -17.40 -6.64
CA ASP A 333 12.20 -18.13 -6.39
C ASP A 333 12.19 -18.80 -5.00
N ASN A 334 13.20 -19.61 -4.75
CA ASN A 334 13.58 -19.98 -3.39
C ASN A 334 15.10 -19.89 -3.25
N GLN A 335 15.56 -18.97 -2.41
CA GLN A 335 16.97 -18.64 -2.22
C GLN A 335 17.64 -19.45 -1.09
N GLY A 336 16.89 -20.33 -0.43
CA GLY A 336 17.25 -20.98 0.83
C GLY A 336 16.86 -20.13 2.05
N ASN A 337 16.90 -20.73 3.24
CA ASN A 337 16.55 -20.07 4.51
C ASN A 337 15.15 -19.43 4.49
N ASP A 338 14.18 -20.08 3.84
CA ASP A 338 12.79 -19.62 3.69
C ASP A 338 12.62 -18.26 2.98
N ILE A 339 13.66 -17.75 2.30
CA ILE A 339 13.57 -16.54 1.46
C ILE A 339 12.98 -16.92 0.10
N LYS A 340 11.77 -16.42 -0.16
CA LYS A 340 11.06 -16.54 -1.44
C LYS A 340 10.67 -15.15 -1.93
N SER A 341 11.32 -14.68 -2.98
CA SER A 341 10.97 -13.43 -3.65
C SER A 341 9.98 -13.71 -4.77
N GLN A 342 8.86 -13.00 -4.75
CA GLN A 342 7.80 -13.07 -5.73
C GLN A 342 7.82 -11.85 -6.64
N THR A 343 7.87 -12.09 -7.95
CA THR A 343 7.48 -11.09 -8.95
C THR A 343 6.14 -11.50 -9.55
N LYS A 344 5.26 -10.54 -9.85
CA LYS A 344 3.92 -10.82 -10.36
C LYS A 344 3.48 -9.79 -11.40
N VAL A 345 2.55 -10.18 -12.26
CA VAL A 345 1.92 -9.31 -13.26
C VAL A 345 0.40 -9.45 -13.17
N GLY A 346 -0.33 -8.41 -13.55
CA GLY A 346 -1.78 -8.48 -13.75
C GLY A 346 -2.09 -9.34 -14.97
N LEU A 347 -2.97 -10.33 -14.83
CA LEU A 347 -3.33 -11.21 -15.95
C LEU A 347 -4.15 -10.49 -17.02
N ASN A 348 -4.94 -9.50 -16.60
CA ASN A 348 -5.73 -8.63 -17.46
C ASN A 348 -4.88 -7.83 -18.47
N ASP A 349 -3.59 -7.65 -18.22
CA ASP A 349 -2.69 -7.01 -19.18
C ASP A 349 -2.41 -7.89 -20.42
N TRP A 350 -2.67 -9.20 -20.30
CA TRP A 350 -2.31 -10.22 -21.30
C TRP A 350 -3.52 -10.93 -21.89
N ILE A 351 -4.57 -11.11 -21.07
CA ILE A 351 -5.79 -11.78 -21.47
C ILE A 351 -6.97 -11.36 -20.62
N LYS A 352 -8.10 -11.11 -21.29
CA LYS A 352 -9.40 -10.99 -20.64
C LYS A 352 -9.98 -12.39 -20.44
N VAL A 353 -10.00 -12.86 -19.19
CA VAL A 353 -10.54 -14.17 -18.81
C VAL A 353 -11.99 -14.29 -19.27
N SER A 354 -12.33 -15.37 -19.96
CA SER A 354 -13.69 -15.63 -20.46
C SER A 354 -14.23 -16.96 -19.94
N LYS A 355 -15.46 -17.28 -20.32
CA LYS A 355 -16.08 -18.60 -20.03
C LYS A 355 -15.55 -19.71 -20.94
N ASP A 356 -14.71 -19.38 -21.92
CA ASP A 356 -14.06 -20.32 -22.81
C ASP A 356 -12.59 -20.49 -22.44
N TRP A 357 -12.02 -21.65 -22.77
CA TRP A 357 -10.59 -21.88 -22.59
C TRP A 357 -9.78 -20.99 -23.53
N GLN A 358 -8.88 -20.21 -22.95
CA GLN A 358 -7.96 -19.37 -23.70
C GLN A 358 -6.52 -19.63 -23.25
N LEU A 359 -5.58 -19.50 -24.17
CA LEU A 359 -4.15 -19.67 -23.89
C LEU A 359 -3.53 -18.32 -23.53
N ALA A 360 -3.16 -18.14 -22.27
CA ALA A 360 -2.37 -17.00 -21.81
C ALA A 360 -0.90 -17.19 -22.21
N LYS A 361 -0.25 -16.11 -22.66
CA LYS A 361 1.16 -16.08 -23.06
C LYS A 361 1.82 -14.83 -22.49
N ILE A 362 2.69 -15.01 -21.50
CA ILE A 362 3.30 -13.90 -20.78
C ILE A 362 4.82 -13.97 -20.98
N PRO A 363 5.45 -12.95 -21.60
CA PRO A 363 6.90 -12.92 -21.74
C PRO A 363 7.61 -12.88 -20.39
N LEU A 364 8.67 -13.66 -20.21
CA LEU A 364 9.41 -13.68 -18.93
C LEU A 364 10.00 -12.32 -18.56
N LYS A 365 10.41 -11.52 -19.55
CA LYS A 365 10.92 -10.16 -19.36
C LYS A 365 9.92 -9.21 -18.67
N ARG A 366 8.63 -9.54 -18.67
CA ARG A 366 7.58 -8.70 -18.07
C ARG A 366 7.45 -8.86 -16.57
N PHE A 367 7.99 -9.94 -16.02
CA PHE A 367 8.19 -10.06 -14.60
C PHE A 367 9.40 -9.21 -14.21
N THR A 368 9.26 -8.39 -13.17
CA THR A 368 10.35 -7.55 -12.67
C THR A 368 11.48 -8.39 -12.08
N ASP A 369 12.72 -7.90 -12.18
CA ASP A 369 13.87 -8.52 -11.51
C ASP A 369 13.90 -8.29 -10.00
N LYS A 370 13.14 -7.29 -9.52
CA LYS A 370 12.85 -7.07 -8.11
C LYS A 370 11.43 -7.52 -7.79
N GLY A 371 11.32 -8.53 -6.93
CA GLY A 371 10.07 -8.98 -6.35
C GLY A 371 9.88 -8.53 -4.92
N LYS A 372 8.85 -9.06 -4.26
CA LYS A 372 8.62 -8.93 -2.82
C LYS A 372 8.86 -10.26 -2.12
N ALA A 373 9.59 -10.25 -1.01
CA ALA A 373 9.82 -11.40 -0.17
C ALA A 373 9.37 -11.10 1.27
N TRP A 374 8.75 -12.08 1.93
CA TRP A 374 8.47 -11.97 3.36
C TRP A 374 9.79 -11.98 4.16
N ASP A 375 10.03 -10.94 4.94
CA ASP A 375 11.13 -10.86 5.91
C ASP A 375 10.58 -11.16 7.30
N ALA A 376 10.82 -12.37 7.79
CA ALA A 376 10.31 -12.82 9.09
C ALA A 376 10.83 -11.98 10.27
N ASN A 377 11.98 -11.32 10.14
CA ASN A 377 12.47 -10.43 11.21
C ASN A 377 11.71 -9.11 11.24
N LYS A 378 11.27 -8.63 10.07
CA LYS A 378 10.51 -7.39 9.92
C LYS A 378 9.00 -7.57 10.00
N GLN A 379 8.53 -8.82 9.92
CA GLN A 379 7.10 -9.14 9.78
C GLN A 379 6.45 -8.36 8.62
N ALA A 380 7.20 -8.19 7.52
CA ALA A 380 6.77 -7.38 6.39
C ALA A 380 7.31 -7.95 5.06
N GLU A 381 6.64 -7.60 3.96
CA GLU A 381 7.18 -7.83 2.62
C GLU A 381 8.21 -6.75 2.27
N VAL A 382 9.38 -7.17 1.79
CA VAL A 382 10.45 -6.27 1.35
C VAL A 382 10.83 -6.52 -0.10
N ALA A 383 11.26 -5.48 -0.81
CA ALA A 383 11.81 -5.62 -2.15
C ALA A 383 13.07 -6.50 -2.12
N LYS A 384 13.10 -7.53 -2.97
CA LYS A 384 14.21 -8.50 -3.06
C LYS A 384 14.44 -8.94 -4.50
N ASP A 385 15.69 -9.01 -4.91
CA ASP A 385 16.05 -9.54 -6.22
C ASP A 385 15.56 -10.98 -6.40
N ILE A 386 15.01 -11.27 -7.58
CA ILE A 386 14.62 -12.61 -8.00
C ILE A 386 15.85 -13.39 -8.47
N LYS A 387 16.02 -14.61 -7.98
CA LYS A 387 17.00 -15.60 -8.45
C LYS A 387 16.39 -16.44 -9.54
N TRP A 388 16.54 -15.97 -10.78
CA TRP A 388 15.98 -16.61 -11.98
C TRP A 388 16.49 -18.01 -12.28
N ASP A 389 17.62 -18.40 -11.70
CA ASP A 389 18.16 -19.76 -11.74
C ASP A 389 17.50 -20.70 -10.71
N LYS A 390 16.67 -20.16 -9.81
CA LYS A 390 16.06 -20.87 -8.67
C LYS A 390 14.53 -20.71 -8.59
N ILE A 391 13.86 -20.63 -9.74
CA ILE A 391 12.39 -20.54 -9.75
C ILE A 391 11.79 -21.86 -9.25
N GLN A 392 10.94 -21.78 -8.24
CA GLN A 392 10.37 -22.96 -7.56
C GLN A 392 8.85 -22.96 -7.51
N GLU A 393 8.20 -21.79 -7.49
CA GLU A 393 6.75 -21.71 -7.32
C GLU A 393 6.08 -20.80 -8.34
N ILE A 394 4.82 -21.12 -8.64
CA ILE A 394 3.90 -20.24 -9.37
C ILE A 394 2.67 -19.99 -8.51
N ARG A 395 2.20 -18.74 -8.49
CA ARG A 395 1.08 -18.30 -7.67
C ARG A 395 0.03 -17.60 -8.52
N PHE A 396 -1.24 -17.92 -8.28
CA PHE A 396 -2.39 -17.17 -8.77
C PHE A 396 -3.04 -16.49 -7.57
N SER A 397 -3.25 -15.18 -7.63
CA SER A 397 -3.80 -14.41 -6.50
C SER A 397 -4.77 -13.33 -6.96
N VAL A 398 -5.60 -12.83 -6.06
CA VAL A 398 -6.54 -11.72 -6.30
C VAL A 398 -6.35 -10.67 -5.21
N GLY A 399 -6.56 -9.39 -5.55
CA GLY A 399 -6.67 -8.35 -4.53
C GLY A 399 -8.04 -8.38 -3.86
N LYS A 400 -8.09 -7.98 -2.59
CA LYS A 400 -9.32 -7.91 -1.79
C LYS A 400 -10.34 -6.98 -2.47
N GLY A 401 -11.48 -7.53 -2.87
CA GLY A 401 -12.59 -6.79 -3.47
C GLY A 401 -12.41 -6.38 -4.94
N GLU A 402 -11.34 -6.81 -5.62
CA GLU A 402 -11.08 -6.42 -7.01
C GLU A 402 -12.01 -7.08 -8.03
N ASN A 403 -12.61 -8.22 -7.68
CA ASN A 403 -13.57 -8.93 -8.51
C ASN A 403 -15.01 -8.63 -8.08
N GLN A 404 -15.96 -8.81 -9.01
CA GLN A 404 -17.38 -8.62 -8.70
C GLN A 404 -17.85 -9.69 -7.69
N GLY A 405 -18.31 -9.24 -6.52
CA GLY A 405 -18.91 -10.06 -5.46
C GLY A 405 -19.65 -9.17 -4.47
N GLU A 406 -20.51 -9.74 -3.63
CA GLU A 406 -21.15 -8.97 -2.56
C GLU A 406 -20.15 -8.71 -1.43
N PRO A 407 -19.83 -7.44 -1.08
CA PRO A 407 -18.89 -7.13 0.00
C PRO A 407 -19.31 -7.78 1.32
N GLY A 408 -18.38 -8.51 1.95
CA GLY A 408 -18.62 -9.16 3.25
C GLY A 408 -19.36 -10.51 3.17
N LYS A 409 -19.56 -11.06 1.96
CA LYS A 409 -19.98 -12.46 1.78
C LYS A 409 -18.88 -13.24 1.06
N PRO A 410 -18.49 -14.44 1.57
CA PRO A 410 -17.53 -15.29 0.88
C PRO A 410 -18.01 -15.59 -0.55
N ALA A 411 -17.30 -15.07 -1.54
CA ALA A 411 -17.56 -15.31 -2.95
C ALA A 411 -16.23 -15.71 -3.61
N PRO A 412 -16.13 -16.92 -4.18
CA PRO A 412 -14.90 -17.35 -4.81
C PRO A 412 -14.75 -16.73 -6.19
N VAL A 413 -13.62 -16.08 -6.44
CA VAL A 413 -13.10 -15.93 -7.80
C VAL A 413 -12.72 -17.32 -8.28
N THR A 414 -13.58 -17.89 -9.14
CA THR A 414 -13.44 -19.28 -9.59
C THR A 414 -12.82 -19.33 -10.98
N VAL A 415 -11.62 -19.89 -11.07
CA VAL A 415 -10.92 -20.10 -12.34
C VAL A 415 -10.42 -21.53 -12.48
N PHE A 416 -10.30 -21.96 -13.73
CA PHE A 416 -9.77 -23.24 -14.13
C PHE A 416 -8.50 -23.01 -14.93
N VAL A 417 -7.41 -23.67 -14.56
CA VAL A 417 -6.09 -23.51 -15.17
C VAL A 417 -5.52 -24.87 -15.57
N ASP A 418 -4.80 -24.92 -16.68
CA ASP A 418 -4.14 -26.14 -17.14
C ASP A 418 -2.84 -25.86 -17.91
N GLN A 419 -1.96 -26.86 -18.00
CA GLN A 419 -0.65 -26.84 -18.68
C GLN A 419 0.23 -25.63 -18.38
N ILE A 420 0.46 -25.36 -17.11
CA ILE A 420 1.35 -24.28 -16.68
C ILE A 420 2.77 -24.61 -17.12
N THR A 421 3.28 -23.89 -18.11
CA THR A 421 4.51 -24.23 -18.83
C THR A 421 5.38 -23.01 -19.08
N PHE A 422 6.65 -23.11 -18.67
CA PHE A 422 7.70 -22.21 -19.11
C PHE A 422 8.26 -22.66 -20.46
N THR A 423 8.52 -21.70 -21.33
CA THR A 423 8.97 -21.93 -22.71
C THR A 423 10.29 -21.22 -22.95
N SER A 424 11.14 -21.83 -23.80
CA SER A 424 12.44 -21.25 -24.17
C SER A 424 12.34 -20.19 -25.28
N ASN A 425 11.17 -20.06 -25.90
CA ASN A 425 10.79 -19.02 -26.84
C ASN A 425 9.33 -18.59 -26.61
N ILE A 426 9.02 -17.35 -26.95
CA ILE A 426 7.66 -16.83 -27.05
C ILE A 426 7.50 -16.07 -28.38
N ASP A 427 6.30 -16.11 -28.97
CA ASP A 427 5.94 -15.29 -30.14
C ASP A 427 5.65 -13.84 -29.68
N TRP A 428 6.67 -13.22 -29.08
CA TRP A 428 6.65 -11.86 -28.56
C TRP A 428 7.97 -11.17 -28.90
N ILE A 429 7.90 -9.88 -29.25
CA ILE A 429 9.06 -9.06 -29.56
C ILE A 429 9.27 -8.10 -28.40
N ASP A 430 10.46 -8.17 -27.80
CA ASP A 430 10.91 -7.20 -26.81
C ASP A 430 10.86 -5.77 -27.38
N PRO A 431 10.00 -4.89 -26.83
CA PRO A 431 9.86 -3.53 -27.33
C PRO A 431 11.19 -2.78 -27.36
N ASP A 432 12.05 -2.95 -26.36
CA ASP A 432 13.34 -2.26 -26.33
C ASP A 432 14.24 -2.74 -27.46
N LEU A 433 14.40 -4.06 -27.63
CA LEU A 433 15.21 -4.61 -28.73
C LEU A 433 14.63 -4.26 -30.11
N LYS A 434 13.29 -4.25 -30.24
CA LYS A 434 12.59 -3.80 -31.46
C LYS A 434 13.00 -2.36 -31.80
N TRP A 435 12.92 -1.45 -30.83
CA TRP A 435 13.16 -0.03 -31.05
C TRP A 435 14.65 0.33 -31.13
N ASP A 436 15.52 -0.42 -30.45
CA ASP A 436 16.98 -0.27 -30.53
C ASP A 436 17.50 -0.71 -31.91
N SER A 437 16.95 -1.80 -32.47
CA SER A 437 17.30 -2.29 -33.81
C SER A 437 16.54 -1.59 -34.96
N PHE A 438 15.51 -0.80 -34.64
CA PHE A 438 14.66 -0.15 -35.62
C PHE A 438 15.45 0.81 -36.52
N LYS A 439 15.37 0.59 -37.83
CA LYS A 439 15.92 1.48 -38.85
C LYS A 439 14.89 1.71 -39.95
N SER A 440 14.68 2.98 -40.28
CA SER A 440 13.81 3.39 -41.37
C SER A 440 14.36 4.68 -41.98
N ASN A 441 14.25 4.79 -43.31
CA ASN A 441 14.54 6.00 -44.08
C ASN A 441 13.26 6.65 -44.60
N ALA A 442 12.09 6.23 -44.09
CA ALA A 442 10.83 6.86 -44.44
C ALA A 442 10.87 8.35 -44.06
N PRO A 443 10.44 9.26 -44.95
CA PRO A 443 10.36 10.68 -44.62
C PRO A 443 9.34 10.92 -43.51
N ASP A 444 9.44 12.08 -42.85
CA ASP A 444 8.42 12.52 -41.90
C ASP A 444 7.04 12.51 -42.56
N TYR A 445 6.04 12.05 -41.83
CA TYR A 445 4.67 11.95 -42.32
C TYR A 445 3.76 12.85 -41.47
N VAL A 446 3.12 13.84 -42.09
CA VAL A 446 2.24 14.79 -41.40
C VAL A 446 0.92 14.10 -41.03
N ILE A 447 0.64 14.03 -39.73
CA ILE A 447 -0.63 13.55 -39.18
C ILE A 447 -1.67 14.66 -39.18
N SER A 448 -1.29 15.86 -38.73
CA SER A 448 -2.10 17.07 -38.83
C SER A 448 -1.22 18.29 -38.64
N ASP A 449 -1.29 19.22 -39.60
CA ASP A 449 -0.82 20.61 -39.51
C ASP A 449 -2.01 21.58 -39.42
N PHE A 450 -3.23 21.06 -39.28
CA PHE A 450 -4.48 21.84 -39.25
C PHE A 450 -4.75 22.68 -40.51
N GLU A 451 -4.02 22.42 -41.59
CA GLU A 451 -4.12 23.13 -42.86
C GLU A 451 -4.68 22.24 -43.98
N GLY A 452 -5.09 22.87 -45.09
CA GLY A 452 -5.45 22.18 -46.33
C GLY A 452 -6.48 21.05 -46.13
N LYS A 453 -6.06 19.79 -46.33
CA LYS A 453 -6.92 18.61 -46.14
C LYS A 453 -7.18 18.28 -44.66
N TYR A 454 -6.27 18.64 -43.76
CA TYR A 454 -6.36 18.41 -42.31
C TYR A 454 -7.23 19.46 -41.61
N ALA A 455 -7.42 20.65 -42.22
CA ALA A 455 -8.32 21.69 -41.71
C ALA A 455 -9.79 21.23 -41.58
N LYS A 456 -10.18 20.14 -42.24
CA LYS A 456 -11.52 19.54 -42.17
C LYS A 456 -11.64 18.39 -41.17
N ASP A 457 -10.53 17.99 -40.53
CA ASP A 457 -10.57 16.94 -39.52
C ASP A 457 -11.42 17.39 -38.32
N LYS A 458 -12.27 16.48 -37.87
CA LYS A 458 -13.04 16.61 -36.65
C LYS A 458 -12.18 16.11 -35.50
N TRP A 459 -11.90 17.03 -34.58
CA TRP A 459 -11.38 16.73 -33.26
C TRP A 459 -12.55 16.70 -32.28
N GLU A 460 -12.63 15.67 -31.44
CA GLU A 460 -13.75 15.44 -30.54
C GLU A 460 -13.31 15.66 -29.07
N PRO A 461 -14.12 16.32 -28.23
CA PRO A 461 -13.87 16.34 -26.79
C PRO A 461 -14.15 14.98 -26.16
N SER A 462 -13.32 14.57 -25.22
CA SER A 462 -13.61 13.52 -24.25
C SER A 462 -13.34 14.08 -22.86
N THR A 463 -14.36 14.12 -22.00
CA THR A 463 -14.24 14.66 -20.65
C THR A 463 -15.05 13.87 -19.66
N GLY A 464 -14.53 13.67 -18.46
CA GLY A 464 -15.31 13.10 -17.39
C GLY A 464 -16.23 14.11 -16.71
N PRO A 465 -17.17 13.63 -15.89
CA PRO A 465 -18.25 14.44 -15.29
C PRO A 465 -17.75 15.53 -14.34
N LYS A 466 -16.52 15.43 -13.82
CA LYS A 466 -15.92 16.42 -12.91
C LYS A 466 -14.98 17.39 -13.62
N SER A 467 -14.60 17.09 -14.85
CA SER A 467 -13.66 17.89 -15.64
C SER A 467 -14.37 18.92 -16.52
N GLN A 468 -13.58 19.87 -17.05
CA GLN A 468 -14.05 20.85 -18.02
C GLN A 468 -13.08 20.91 -19.20
N LEU A 469 -13.60 21.15 -20.40
CA LEU A 469 -12.80 21.32 -21.62
C LEU A 469 -13.46 22.32 -22.56
N LYS A 470 -12.65 23.24 -23.07
CA LYS A 470 -12.99 24.14 -24.16
C LYS A 470 -11.79 24.18 -25.11
N PHE A 471 -12.02 23.80 -26.37
CA PHE A 471 -10.99 23.83 -27.40
C PHE A 471 -11.59 24.23 -28.75
N LYS A 472 -10.74 24.64 -29.68
CA LYS A 472 -11.09 24.88 -31.08
C LYS A 472 -9.85 24.83 -31.97
N VAL A 473 -10.04 24.60 -33.26
CA VAL A 473 -8.99 24.80 -34.28
C VAL A 473 -9.11 26.23 -34.78
N GLU A 474 -8.05 27.02 -34.67
CA GLU A 474 -8.02 28.43 -35.09
C GLU A 474 -6.64 28.87 -35.56
N ASN A 475 -6.55 30.08 -36.14
CA ASN A 475 -5.26 30.68 -36.48
C ASN A 475 -4.51 31.09 -35.20
N CYS A 476 -3.31 30.54 -35.02
CA CYS A 476 -2.45 30.73 -33.87
C CYS A 476 -1.18 31.47 -34.27
N SER A 477 -1.03 32.70 -33.78
CA SER A 477 0.10 33.58 -34.12
C SER A 477 1.47 32.97 -33.79
N GLU A 478 1.53 32.14 -32.76
CA GLU A 478 2.74 31.47 -32.25
C GLU A 478 3.28 30.43 -33.24
N PHE A 479 2.41 29.90 -34.11
CA PHE A 479 2.75 28.92 -35.13
C PHE A 479 2.70 29.49 -36.55
N LYS A 480 2.15 30.70 -36.74
CA LYS A 480 1.94 31.34 -38.06
C LYS A 480 1.03 30.51 -38.98
N GLY A 481 0.03 29.85 -38.40
CA GLY A 481 -0.91 28.96 -39.09
C GLY A 481 -2.05 28.55 -38.16
N ASN A 482 -2.93 27.69 -38.64
CA ASN A 482 -3.96 27.06 -37.83
C ASN A 482 -3.32 26.10 -36.80
N CYS A 483 -3.95 25.96 -35.65
CA CYS A 483 -3.51 25.04 -34.61
C CYS A 483 -4.68 24.53 -33.78
N LEU A 484 -4.46 23.44 -33.04
CA LEU A 484 -5.37 23.01 -31.99
C LEU A 484 -5.16 23.87 -30.74
N ASN A 485 -6.10 24.77 -30.44
CA ASN A 485 -6.07 25.58 -29.23
C ASN A 485 -6.99 24.97 -28.16
N ILE A 486 -6.39 24.40 -27.11
CA ILE A 486 -7.07 24.01 -25.88
C ILE A 486 -7.14 25.26 -25.01
N GLU A 487 -8.21 26.05 -25.22
CA GLU A 487 -8.41 27.35 -24.58
C GLU A 487 -8.52 27.22 -23.06
N HIS A 488 -9.20 26.18 -22.59
CA HIS A 488 -9.37 25.91 -21.17
C HIS A 488 -9.57 24.41 -20.90
N TYR A 489 -8.91 23.89 -19.87
CA TYR A 489 -9.24 22.62 -19.23
C TYR A 489 -9.28 22.78 -17.71
N LEU A 490 -10.06 21.91 -17.06
CA LEU A 490 -9.96 21.52 -15.66
C LEU A 490 -9.89 19.99 -15.65
N LEU A 491 -8.77 19.43 -15.17
CA LEU A 491 -8.55 17.99 -15.10
C LEU A 491 -8.84 17.51 -13.68
N ALA A 492 -10.02 16.93 -13.47
CA ALA A 492 -10.44 16.32 -12.21
C ALA A 492 -10.75 14.82 -12.33
N ASP A 493 -10.81 14.32 -13.56
CA ASP A 493 -10.93 12.90 -13.90
C ASP A 493 -10.19 12.62 -15.22
N TRP A 494 -10.81 12.77 -16.38
CA TRP A 494 -10.12 12.72 -17.67
C TRP A 494 -10.53 13.90 -18.57
N VAL A 495 -9.58 14.37 -19.36
CA VAL A 495 -9.76 15.40 -20.39
C VAL A 495 -8.90 15.01 -21.59
N ASP A 496 -9.51 14.84 -22.75
CA ASP A 496 -8.84 14.52 -23.99
C ASP A 496 -9.40 15.35 -25.14
N VAL A 497 -8.53 15.67 -26.09
CA VAL A 497 -8.94 16.11 -27.42
C VAL A 497 -8.50 15.05 -28.43
N VAL A 498 -9.48 14.40 -29.04
CA VAL A 498 -9.33 13.13 -29.76
C VAL A 498 -9.38 13.36 -31.27
N LEU A 499 -8.38 12.87 -32.00
CA LEU A 499 -8.42 12.69 -33.44
C LEU A 499 -8.72 11.22 -33.77
N ASP A 500 -9.99 10.90 -33.98
CA ASP A 500 -10.41 9.58 -34.44
C ASP A 500 -10.19 9.48 -35.96
N MET A 501 -9.19 8.69 -36.35
CA MET A 501 -8.80 8.53 -37.75
C MET A 501 -9.87 7.81 -38.57
N LYS A 502 -10.60 6.86 -37.95
CA LYS A 502 -11.67 6.10 -38.64
C LYS A 502 -12.88 6.99 -38.90
N LYS A 503 -13.34 7.77 -37.92
CA LYS A 503 -14.45 8.73 -38.08
C LYS A 503 -14.15 9.83 -39.07
N ASN A 504 -12.88 10.24 -39.17
CA ASN A 504 -12.40 11.18 -40.19
C ASN A 504 -12.17 10.54 -41.57
N GLY A 505 -12.50 9.26 -41.75
CA GLY A 505 -12.39 8.58 -43.05
C GLY A 505 -10.95 8.40 -43.54
N ARG A 506 -9.98 8.36 -42.63
CA ARG A 506 -8.56 8.26 -42.98
C ARG A 506 -8.24 6.89 -43.61
N PRO A 507 -7.58 6.84 -44.79
CA PRO A 507 -7.23 5.60 -45.43
C PRO A 507 -6.25 4.78 -44.59
N ALA A 508 -6.22 3.46 -44.79
CA ALA A 508 -5.37 2.57 -44.00
C ALA A 508 -3.87 2.95 -44.04
N ALA A 509 -3.40 3.50 -45.17
CA ALA A 509 -2.02 3.95 -45.33
C ALA A 509 -1.65 5.13 -44.40
N ASP A 510 -2.61 5.99 -44.04
CA ASP A 510 -2.40 7.13 -43.12
C ASP A 510 -2.34 6.65 -41.65
N ARG A 511 -2.76 5.42 -41.39
CA ARG A 511 -2.87 4.79 -40.07
C ARG A 511 -1.78 3.75 -39.80
N ASP A 512 -0.90 3.51 -40.77
CA ASP A 512 0.26 2.62 -40.65
C ASP A 512 1.49 3.43 -40.21
N TRP A 513 1.78 3.40 -38.91
CA TRP A 513 2.87 4.15 -38.28
C TRP A 513 4.11 3.28 -38.07
N THR A 514 4.13 2.06 -38.61
CA THR A 514 5.21 1.07 -38.37
C THR A 514 6.55 1.47 -38.96
N LYS A 515 6.60 2.49 -39.84
CA LYS A 515 7.82 2.96 -40.52
C LYS A 515 8.49 4.15 -39.83
N HIS A 516 8.01 4.54 -38.65
CA HIS A 516 8.53 5.69 -37.91
C HIS A 516 8.93 5.31 -36.49
N TRP A 517 9.85 6.07 -35.92
CA TRP A 517 10.42 5.83 -34.60
C TRP A 517 9.61 6.49 -33.48
N GLY A 518 8.87 7.56 -33.79
CA GLY A 518 8.02 8.25 -32.85
C GLY A 518 7.14 9.31 -33.48
N ILE A 519 6.43 10.03 -32.63
CA ILE A 519 5.61 11.19 -32.97
C ILE A 519 6.33 12.47 -32.54
N MET A 520 6.22 13.52 -33.35
CA MET A 520 6.78 14.83 -33.08
C MET A 520 5.73 15.90 -33.32
N PHE A 521 5.66 16.90 -32.44
CA PHE A 521 4.67 17.98 -32.52
C PHE A 521 5.20 19.24 -31.84
N ASP A 522 4.65 20.39 -32.22
CA ASP A 522 4.95 21.67 -31.60
C ASP A 522 3.90 21.98 -30.54
N VAL A 523 4.33 22.47 -29.38
CA VAL A 523 3.49 22.91 -28.27
C VAL A 523 3.80 24.35 -27.94
N TYR A 524 2.77 25.11 -27.59
CA TYR A 524 2.92 26.40 -26.94
C TYR A 524 2.14 26.42 -25.63
N SER A 525 2.77 26.87 -24.54
CA SER A 525 2.10 27.12 -23.27
C SER A 525 2.58 28.40 -22.61
N GLU A 526 1.69 29.05 -21.87
CA GLU A 526 2.02 30.19 -21.01
C GLU A 526 2.47 29.76 -19.60
N LYS A 527 2.28 28.48 -19.25
CA LYS A 527 2.71 27.94 -17.96
C LYS A 527 4.22 27.74 -17.95
N ALA A 528 4.82 27.91 -16.77
CA ALA A 528 6.23 27.56 -16.54
C ALA A 528 6.55 26.13 -17.01
N TRP A 529 5.65 25.19 -16.66
CA TRP A 529 5.60 23.86 -17.26
C TRP A 529 4.16 23.48 -17.58
N GLN A 530 3.98 22.88 -18.76
CA GLN A 530 2.75 22.24 -19.19
C GLN A 530 3.06 20.77 -19.44
N SER A 531 2.49 19.87 -18.65
CA SER A 531 2.59 18.44 -18.92
C SER A 531 1.43 17.98 -19.80
N ILE A 532 1.71 17.01 -20.65
CA ILE A 532 0.80 16.50 -21.68
C ILE A 532 0.97 14.98 -21.71
N THR A 533 -0.13 14.26 -21.62
CA THR A 533 -0.17 12.83 -21.93
C THR A 533 -0.58 12.67 -23.38
N VAL A 534 0.26 12.01 -24.17
CA VAL A 534 -0.07 11.59 -25.53
C VAL A 534 -0.66 10.20 -25.45
N GLN A 535 -1.87 10.04 -25.98
CA GLN A 535 -2.59 8.77 -26.00
C GLN A 535 -2.73 8.26 -27.43
N ILE A 536 -2.49 6.96 -27.65
CA ILE A 536 -2.67 6.31 -28.95
C ILE A 536 -3.57 5.09 -28.74
N GLN A 537 -4.63 5.00 -29.55
CA GLN A 537 -5.41 3.77 -29.70
C GLN A 537 -4.85 2.98 -30.88
N ASP A 538 -4.41 1.75 -30.60
CA ASP A 538 -3.74 0.91 -31.58
C ASP A 538 -4.73 0.16 -32.51
N ALA A 539 -4.23 -0.73 -33.38
CA ALA A 539 -5.09 -1.48 -34.30
C ALA A 539 -6.16 -2.36 -33.61
N GLY A 540 -5.88 -2.82 -32.39
CA GLY A 540 -6.78 -3.62 -31.55
C GLY A 540 -7.69 -2.78 -30.66
N ASN A 541 -7.70 -1.45 -30.79
CA ASN A 541 -8.36 -0.50 -29.88
C ASN A 541 -7.79 -0.51 -28.44
N GLU A 542 -6.60 -1.07 -28.21
CA GLU A 542 -5.92 -0.91 -26.92
C GLU A 542 -5.34 0.52 -26.80
N ILE A 543 -5.47 1.09 -25.60
CA ILE A 543 -4.98 2.42 -25.26
C ILE A 543 -3.57 2.34 -24.68
N PHE A 544 -2.66 3.11 -25.28
CA PHE A 544 -1.30 3.33 -24.81
C PHE A 544 -1.05 4.81 -24.57
N VAL A 545 -0.30 5.14 -23.51
CA VAL A 545 0.01 6.52 -23.11
C VAL A 545 1.50 6.74 -22.95
N SER A 546 1.96 7.95 -23.24
CA SER A 546 3.29 8.45 -22.91
C SER A 546 3.22 9.88 -22.43
N ASN A 547 3.98 10.21 -21.39
CA ASN A 547 3.92 11.51 -20.72
C ASN A 547 5.11 12.39 -21.10
N VAL A 548 4.79 13.62 -21.45
CA VAL A 548 5.77 14.64 -21.84
C VAL A 548 5.43 15.98 -21.21
N GLY A 549 6.28 16.97 -21.45
CA GLY A 549 6.01 18.33 -21.02
C GLY A 549 6.71 19.36 -21.89
N ALA A 550 6.16 20.57 -21.89
CA ALA A 550 6.72 21.74 -22.50
C ALA A 550 7.02 22.81 -21.43
N PRO A 551 8.20 23.45 -21.45
CA PRO A 551 8.39 24.72 -20.76
C PRO A 551 7.52 25.81 -21.39
N LYS A 552 7.47 26.97 -20.73
CA LYS A 552 6.85 28.17 -21.27
C LYS A 552 7.35 28.53 -22.68
N GLY A 553 6.43 28.95 -23.53
CA GLY A 553 6.66 29.31 -24.93
C GLY A 553 6.57 28.12 -25.89
N LYS A 554 7.01 28.35 -27.14
CA LYS A 554 6.98 27.32 -28.20
C LYS A 554 8.10 26.30 -28.00
N THR A 555 7.75 25.03 -27.98
CA THR A 555 8.67 23.88 -27.85
C THR A 555 8.27 22.78 -28.83
N THR A 556 9.24 22.18 -29.52
CA THR A 556 9.02 20.95 -30.29
C THR A 556 9.29 19.74 -29.40
N ILE A 557 8.33 18.83 -29.33
CA ILE A 557 8.38 17.60 -28.54
C ILE A 557 8.55 16.42 -29.48
N LEU A 558 9.42 15.48 -29.11
CA LEU A 558 9.58 14.18 -29.74
C LEU A 558 9.24 13.10 -28.72
N VAL A 559 8.27 12.25 -29.05
CA VAL A 559 7.80 11.15 -28.22
C VAL A 559 8.12 9.84 -28.92
N PRO A 560 9.17 9.13 -28.49
CA PRO A 560 9.54 7.84 -29.06
C PRO A 560 8.44 6.81 -28.79
N PHE A 561 8.09 5.98 -29.77
CA PHE A 561 7.05 4.95 -29.55
C PHE A 561 7.43 3.93 -28.46
N ARG A 562 8.72 3.76 -28.16
CA ARG A 562 9.21 2.94 -27.05
C ARG A 562 8.77 3.42 -25.66
N THR A 563 8.35 4.68 -25.52
CA THR A 563 7.94 5.27 -24.24
C THR A 563 6.47 5.05 -23.91
N PHE A 564 5.69 4.49 -24.84
CA PHE A 564 4.27 4.26 -24.65
C PHE A 564 4.03 2.97 -23.84
N GLY A 565 3.38 3.11 -22.70
CA GLY A 565 2.90 2.01 -21.86
C GLY A 565 1.39 1.79 -22.06
N LYS A 566 0.91 0.56 -21.86
CA LYS A 566 -0.54 0.28 -21.82
C LYS A 566 -1.15 1.11 -20.69
N PHE A 567 -2.26 1.80 -20.95
CA PHE A 567 -2.89 2.67 -19.96
C PHE A 567 -3.49 1.83 -18.81
N PRO A 568 -3.03 2.00 -17.55
CA PRO A 568 -3.39 1.09 -16.47
C PRO A 568 -4.80 1.31 -15.91
N TYR A 569 -5.39 2.49 -16.12
CA TYR A 569 -6.68 2.86 -15.53
C TYR A 569 -7.90 2.47 -16.37
N TYR A 570 -7.76 2.37 -17.70
CA TYR A 570 -8.88 2.13 -18.59
C TYR A 570 -8.47 1.51 -19.93
N GLN A 571 -9.31 0.59 -20.43
CA GLN A 571 -9.27 0.06 -21.79
C GLN A 571 -10.69 0.01 -22.36
N PRO A 572 -10.91 0.29 -23.67
CA PRO A 572 -12.21 0.18 -24.29
C PRO A 572 -12.81 -1.24 -24.17
N PRO A 573 -14.14 -1.39 -23.98
CA PRO A 573 -14.75 -2.71 -23.81
C PRO A 573 -14.54 -3.70 -24.97
N ASP A 574 -14.34 -3.16 -26.18
CA ASP A 574 -14.09 -3.87 -27.44
C ASP A 574 -12.60 -4.02 -27.77
N ALA A 575 -11.69 -3.54 -26.91
CA ALA A 575 -10.26 -3.68 -27.11
C ALA A 575 -9.83 -5.14 -27.11
N VAL A 576 -8.93 -5.49 -28.04
CA VAL A 576 -8.27 -6.81 -28.07
C VAL A 576 -7.10 -6.77 -27.10
N GLU A 577 -7.39 -6.92 -25.80
CA GLU A 577 -6.40 -6.79 -24.72
C GLU A 577 -5.29 -7.85 -24.78
N ASN A 578 -4.22 -7.56 -25.53
CA ASN A 578 -3.08 -8.44 -25.76
C ASN A 578 -1.73 -7.78 -25.42
N GLY A 579 -1.75 -6.48 -25.07
CA GLY A 579 -0.58 -5.73 -24.61
C GLY A 579 0.45 -5.42 -25.71
N LEU A 580 0.12 -5.67 -26.98
CA LEU A 580 0.97 -5.33 -28.12
C LEU A 580 0.60 -3.92 -28.60
N PHE A 581 1.59 -3.05 -28.74
CA PHE A 581 1.37 -1.72 -29.30
C PHE A 581 1.37 -1.80 -30.84
N ASP A 582 0.22 -2.17 -31.45
CA ASP A 582 0.10 -2.40 -32.90
C ASP A 582 -0.12 -1.09 -33.69
N LEU A 583 1.02 -0.55 -34.16
CA LEU A 583 1.08 0.67 -34.96
C LEU A 583 0.66 0.50 -36.44
N LYS A 584 0.27 -0.69 -36.90
CA LYS A 584 -0.10 -0.91 -38.31
C LYS A 584 -1.44 -0.30 -38.67
N GLY A 585 -2.30 -0.09 -37.69
CA GLY A 585 -3.69 0.29 -37.91
C GLY A 585 -4.25 1.25 -36.87
N VAL A 586 -3.44 2.21 -36.41
CA VAL A 586 -3.79 3.21 -35.39
C VAL A 586 -5.18 3.79 -35.65
N THR A 587 -6.00 3.87 -34.60
CA THR A 587 -7.40 4.25 -34.71
C THR A 587 -7.65 5.66 -34.21
N ALA A 588 -6.95 6.08 -33.15
CA ALA A 588 -7.04 7.43 -32.61
C ALA A 588 -5.70 7.93 -32.03
N LEU A 589 -5.55 9.25 -32.03
CA LEU A 589 -4.50 10.00 -31.35
C LEU A 589 -5.15 11.08 -30.48
N ASP A 590 -4.74 11.16 -29.22
CA ASP A 590 -5.36 12.07 -28.27
C ASP A 590 -4.27 12.85 -27.53
N PHE A 591 -4.57 14.11 -27.24
CA PHE A 591 -3.76 14.95 -26.35
C PHE A 591 -4.55 15.26 -25.09
N LYS A 592 -3.95 14.92 -23.95
CA LYS A 592 -4.54 15.09 -22.63
C LYS A 592 -3.65 16.06 -21.85
N PRO A 593 -4.20 17.08 -21.16
CA PRO A 593 -3.47 17.64 -20.01
C PRO A 593 -3.21 16.53 -19.00
N SER A 594 -2.20 16.72 -18.16
CA SER A 594 -1.87 15.78 -17.08
C SER A 594 -1.71 16.51 -15.75
N GLY A 595 -1.83 15.72 -14.68
CA GLY A 595 -1.80 16.16 -13.30
C GLY A 595 -3.19 16.48 -12.76
N GLU A 596 -3.61 15.71 -11.76
CA GLU A 596 -4.91 15.85 -11.11
C GLU A 596 -5.10 17.27 -10.53
N GLY A 597 -6.32 17.79 -10.60
CA GLY A 597 -6.72 19.09 -10.07
C GLY A 597 -6.22 20.29 -10.88
N THR A 598 -5.42 20.07 -11.94
CA THR A 598 -4.84 21.15 -12.74
C THR A 598 -5.83 21.78 -13.71
N ALA A 599 -5.64 23.07 -14.01
CA ALA A 599 -6.43 23.80 -15.00
C ALA A 599 -5.54 24.73 -15.82
N GLY A 600 -5.93 25.04 -17.06
CA GLY A 600 -5.17 25.96 -17.92
C GLY A 600 -5.47 25.82 -19.40
N GLY A 601 -4.52 26.18 -20.26
CA GLY A 601 -4.63 26.03 -21.70
C GLY A 601 -3.27 25.87 -22.37
N PHE A 602 -3.27 25.25 -23.55
CA PHE A 602 -2.08 25.06 -24.38
C PHE A 602 -2.49 24.85 -25.83
N LYS A 603 -1.53 25.04 -26.74
CA LYS A 603 -1.76 24.95 -28.18
C LYS A 603 -0.83 23.89 -28.79
N ILE A 604 -1.34 23.15 -29.77
CA ILE A 604 -0.60 22.10 -30.48
C ILE A 604 -0.65 22.34 -31.98
N ASP A 605 0.48 22.14 -32.66
CA ASP A 605 0.60 22.21 -34.11
C ASP A 605 1.62 21.17 -34.67
N ASN A 606 1.64 20.99 -35.99
CA ASN A 606 2.68 20.29 -36.76
C ASN A 606 2.94 18.85 -36.26
N ILE A 607 1.85 18.10 -36.06
CA ILE A 607 1.86 16.73 -35.58
C ILE A 607 2.32 15.83 -36.74
N ARG A 608 3.42 15.11 -36.54
CA ARG A 608 4.03 14.26 -37.56
C ARG A 608 4.69 13.02 -36.98
N LEU A 609 4.72 11.95 -37.77
CA LEU A 609 5.56 10.79 -37.52
C LEU A 609 6.98 11.10 -38.00
N THR A 610 7.98 10.63 -37.27
CA THR A 610 9.37 10.92 -37.59
C THR A 610 10.32 9.76 -37.31
N ASN A 611 11.44 9.76 -38.03
CA ASN A 611 12.62 8.92 -37.75
C ASN A 611 13.75 9.72 -37.07
N GLN A 612 13.53 11.00 -36.79
CA GLN A 612 14.43 11.80 -35.98
C GLN A 612 14.47 11.24 -34.56
N ARG A 613 15.67 11.22 -33.97
CA ARG A 613 15.90 10.70 -32.62
C ARG A 613 16.19 11.79 -31.61
N GLU A 614 16.39 13.02 -32.09
CA GLU A 614 16.74 14.18 -31.28
C GLU A 614 15.98 15.39 -31.80
N VAL A 615 15.57 16.27 -30.88
CA VAL A 615 15.07 17.60 -31.19
C VAL A 615 16.12 18.62 -30.79
N LYS A 616 16.29 19.66 -31.61
CA LYS A 616 17.21 20.75 -31.27
C LYS A 616 16.68 21.48 -30.03
N ALA A 617 17.41 21.40 -28.92
CA ALA A 617 17.05 22.12 -27.71
C ALA A 617 17.06 23.64 -27.97
N LYS A 618 16.06 24.35 -27.44
CA LYS A 618 16.06 25.82 -27.38
C LYS A 618 17.28 26.26 -26.57
N GLU A 619 18.15 27.08 -27.16
CA GLU A 619 19.28 27.67 -26.45
C GLU A 619 18.75 28.54 -25.30
N ARG A 620 19.30 28.32 -24.11
CA ARG A 620 19.02 29.11 -22.91
C ARG A 620 20.33 29.60 -22.32
N PRO A 621 20.36 30.82 -21.76
CA PRO A 621 21.57 31.32 -21.11
C PRO A 621 21.92 30.43 -19.92
N ALA A 622 23.21 30.13 -19.74
CA ALA A 622 23.68 29.34 -18.61
C ALA A 622 23.42 30.04 -17.26
N VAL A 623 23.35 31.38 -17.27
CA VAL A 623 23.04 32.20 -16.10
C VAL A 623 21.98 33.24 -16.47
N ILE A 624 20.90 33.30 -15.71
CA ILE A 624 19.85 34.31 -15.85
C ILE A 624 19.99 35.32 -14.70
N LYS A 625 20.02 36.62 -15.04
CA LYS A 625 20.05 37.69 -14.04
C LYS A 625 18.63 38.05 -13.65
N VAL A 626 18.33 38.01 -12.36
CA VAL A 626 16.99 38.29 -11.84
C VAL A 626 17.01 39.29 -10.70
N LEU A 627 15.91 40.03 -10.56
CA LEU A 627 15.63 40.86 -9.40
C LEU A 627 14.49 40.22 -8.62
N VAL A 628 14.76 39.82 -7.38
CA VAL A 628 13.71 39.41 -6.42
C VAL A 628 13.38 40.62 -5.55
N LYS A 629 12.16 41.12 -5.69
CA LYS A 629 11.65 42.29 -4.96
C LYS A 629 10.66 41.84 -3.88
N GLY A 630 10.83 42.38 -2.67
CA GLY A 630 9.87 42.21 -1.58
C GLY A 630 8.82 43.32 -1.59
N GLU A 631 7.55 42.96 -1.43
CA GLU A 631 6.42 43.90 -1.36
C GLU A 631 5.93 44.09 0.09
N LYS A 632 5.15 45.14 0.34
CA LYS A 632 4.58 45.39 1.68
C LYS A 632 3.39 44.48 2.00
N GLU A 633 2.80 43.87 0.97
CA GLU A 633 1.63 43.01 1.09
C GLU A 633 1.99 41.73 1.84
N VAL A 634 1.14 41.37 2.80
CA VAL A 634 1.22 40.14 3.59
C VAL A 634 0.28 39.14 2.94
N LEU A 635 0.82 38.04 2.40
CA LEU A 635 0.02 36.96 1.80
C LEU A 635 -0.58 36.08 2.88
N ASN A 636 0.21 35.75 3.90
CA ASN A 636 -0.24 34.99 5.05
C ASN A 636 0.23 35.68 6.35
N PRO A 637 -0.67 36.15 7.23
CA PRO A 637 -0.30 36.84 8.46
C PRO A 637 0.28 35.91 9.54
N GLU A 638 -0.01 34.61 9.48
CA GLU A 638 0.45 33.61 10.43
C GLU A 638 0.39 32.23 9.79
N ILE A 639 1.52 31.77 9.26
CA ILE A 639 1.62 30.45 8.63
C ILE A 639 1.35 29.37 9.69
N SER A 640 0.33 28.55 9.45
CA SER A 640 -0.07 27.48 10.37
C SER A 640 1.07 26.49 10.61
N GLY A 641 1.27 26.13 11.88
CA GLY A 641 2.19 25.06 12.24
C GLY A 641 1.77 23.69 11.70
N GLY A 642 0.48 23.49 11.43
CA GLY A 642 -0.09 22.26 10.91
C GLY A 642 0.32 21.94 9.47
N LEU A 643 0.85 22.91 8.70
CA LEU A 643 1.36 22.68 7.34
C LEU A 643 2.56 21.74 7.30
N PHE A 644 3.30 21.68 8.41
CA PHE A 644 4.50 20.85 8.52
C PHE A 644 4.13 19.54 9.21
N GLY A 645 3.03 18.94 8.80
CA GLY A 645 2.62 17.63 9.28
C GLY A 645 3.17 16.51 8.42
N ILE A 646 3.08 15.29 8.95
CA ILE A 646 3.48 14.08 8.24
C ILE A 646 2.62 12.90 8.70
N ASN A 647 2.49 11.89 7.85
CA ASN A 647 1.86 10.62 8.23
C ASN A 647 2.82 9.78 9.09
N ALA A 648 2.26 8.75 9.73
CA ALA A 648 2.98 7.69 10.40
C ALA A 648 2.13 6.43 10.31
N ALA A 649 2.66 5.41 9.64
CA ALA A 649 1.93 4.17 9.42
C ALA A 649 1.90 3.27 10.66
N LEU A 650 0.78 2.55 10.84
CA LEU A 650 0.60 1.57 11.92
C LEU A 650 1.70 0.49 11.96
N TRP A 651 2.17 0.08 10.79
CA TRP A 651 3.16 -0.98 10.61
C TRP A 651 4.61 -0.47 10.68
N ASP A 652 4.84 0.82 10.95
CA ASP A 652 6.17 1.42 10.99
C ASP A 652 6.87 1.28 12.35
N GLY A 653 7.35 0.06 12.65
CA GLY A 653 8.17 -0.18 13.84
C GLY A 653 9.49 0.61 13.89
N ASP A 654 10.02 1.06 12.74
CA ASP A 654 11.25 1.88 12.68
C ASP A 654 11.03 3.31 13.20
N MET A 655 9.78 3.72 13.42
CA MET A 655 9.50 4.97 14.13
C MET A 655 10.00 4.91 15.58
N LEU A 656 9.90 3.76 16.24
CA LEU A 656 10.32 3.57 17.63
C LEU A 656 11.86 3.54 17.76
N ASP A 657 12.36 3.70 18.98
CA ASP A 657 13.80 3.77 19.23
C ASP A 657 14.48 2.43 18.90
N ASN A 658 15.48 2.46 18.00
CA ASN A 658 16.24 1.30 17.56
C ASN A 658 17.73 1.51 17.79
N LYS A 659 18.36 0.58 18.51
CA LYS A 659 19.80 0.64 18.88
C LYS A 659 20.75 0.67 17.68
N ASN A 660 20.31 0.21 16.51
CA ASN A 660 21.12 0.20 15.30
C ASN A 660 21.10 1.55 14.58
N PHE A 661 20.18 2.45 14.94
CA PHE A 661 20.11 3.78 14.34
C PHE A 661 21.11 4.73 15.00
N LYS A 662 21.94 5.35 14.16
CA LYS A 662 22.86 6.41 14.58
C LYS A 662 22.15 7.64 15.13
N VAL A 663 20.98 7.96 14.57
CA VAL A 663 20.07 9.01 15.01
C VAL A 663 18.69 8.41 15.01
N GLN A 664 17.96 8.56 16.11
CA GLN A 664 16.62 7.99 16.26
C GLN A 664 15.60 8.78 15.44
N THR A 665 14.57 8.12 14.93
CA THR A 665 13.50 8.73 14.12
C THR A 665 12.86 9.93 14.83
N ARG A 666 12.63 9.82 16.14
CA ARG A 666 12.12 10.92 16.97
C ARG A 666 12.99 12.18 16.94
N GLU A 667 14.30 12.05 16.78
CA GLU A 667 15.21 13.20 16.70
C GLU A 667 15.10 13.90 15.34
N PHE A 668 14.92 13.14 14.25
CA PHE A 668 14.61 13.69 12.94
C PHE A 668 13.25 14.40 12.94
N ALA A 669 12.20 13.75 13.46
CA ALA A 669 10.86 14.35 13.56
C ALA A 669 10.89 15.64 14.40
N LYS A 670 11.61 15.64 15.52
CA LYS A 670 11.79 16.83 16.37
C LYS A 670 12.57 17.94 15.68
N ARG A 671 13.60 17.60 14.88
CA ARG A 671 14.38 18.60 14.12
C ARG A 671 13.56 19.30 13.06
N VAL A 672 12.64 18.60 12.39
CA VAL A 672 11.69 19.20 11.44
C VAL A 672 10.68 20.09 12.16
N ASN A 673 10.42 19.84 13.45
CA ASN A 673 9.40 20.52 14.24
C ASN A 673 8.00 20.31 13.61
N HIS A 674 7.63 19.04 13.48
CA HIS A 674 6.34 18.67 12.93
C HIS A 674 5.17 19.20 13.77
N GLY A 675 4.20 19.83 13.10
CA GLY A 675 3.03 20.37 13.78
C GLY A 675 2.04 19.28 14.21
N ILE A 676 1.74 18.36 13.28
CA ILE A 676 0.74 17.31 13.43
C ILE A 676 1.26 16.04 12.76
N ILE A 677 1.28 14.93 13.48
CA ILE A 677 1.60 13.61 12.94
C ILE A 677 0.31 12.80 12.82
N ARG A 678 -0.06 12.40 11.61
CA ARG A 678 -1.29 11.64 11.32
C ARG A 678 -1.04 10.15 11.49
N TYR A 679 -1.88 9.47 12.26
CA TYR A 679 -1.76 8.04 12.60
C TYR A 679 -3.15 7.41 12.79
N PRO A 680 -3.38 6.13 12.46
CA PRO A 680 -2.49 5.23 11.71
C PRO A 680 -2.49 5.50 10.20
N GLY A 681 -3.44 6.31 9.71
CA GLY A 681 -3.55 6.77 8.32
C GLY A 681 -3.79 5.70 7.26
N GLY A 682 -4.12 6.15 6.05
CA GLY A 682 -4.31 5.32 4.86
C GLY A 682 -5.53 4.39 4.90
N LEU A 683 -5.72 3.64 3.80
CA LEU A 683 -6.89 2.77 3.59
C LEU A 683 -7.09 1.72 4.70
N ARG A 684 -6.00 1.32 5.38
CA ARG A 684 -6.01 0.27 6.39
C ARG A 684 -6.72 0.70 7.69
N ALA A 685 -6.72 2.01 8.00
CA ALA A 685 -7.39 2.53 9.18
C ALA A 685 -8.89 2.15 9.24
N ASP A 686 -9.54 1.96 8.08
CA ASP A 686 -10.95 1.56 7.96
C ASP A 686 -11.22 0.06 8.20
N ASP A 687 -10.18 -0.72 8.50
CA ASP A 687 -10.27 -2.13 8.89
C ASP A 687 -9.63 -2.42 10.25
N ASP A 688 -8.76 -1.53 10.77
CA ASP A 688 -8.00 -1.76 12.00
C ASP A 688 -8.81 -1.43 13.27
N HIS A 689 -8.83 -2.36 14.24
CA HIS A 689 -9.49 -2.18 15.54
C HIS A 689 -8.46 -1.77 16.61
N TRP A 690 -8.39 -0.47 16.95
CA TRP A 690 -7.31 0.11 17.77
C TRP A 690 -7.09 -0.62 19.10
N LYS A 691 -8.16 -1.12 19.72
CA LYS A 691 -8.11 -1.82 21.00
C LYS A 691 -7.56 -3.24 20.85
N GLU A 692 -7.87 -3.92 19.75
CA GLU A 692 -7.30 -5.23 19.47
C GLU A 692 -5.78 -5.12 19.30
N ILE A 693 -5.32 -4.13 18.53
CA ILE A 693 -3.88 -3.88 18.34
C ILE A 693 -3.20 -3.58 19.68
N LEU A 694 -3.82 -2.71 20.49
CA LEU A 694 -3.33 -2.39 21.84
C LEU A 694 -3.27 -3.63 22.75
N ASP A 695 -4.29 -4.48 22.73
CA ASP A 695 -4.37 -5.67 23.59
C ASP A 695 -3.43 -6.80 23.11
N ASN A 696 -3.12 -6.86 21.81
CA ASN A 696 -2.28 -7.90 21.20
C ASN A 696 -0.78 -7.71 21.48
N HIS A 697 -0.31 -6.46 21.60
CA HIS A 697 1.11 -6.11 21.72
C HIS A 697 1.98 -6.85 20.71
N ASP A 698 1.59 -6.80 19.42
CA ASP A 698 2.31 -7.45 18.34
C ASP A 698 3.41 -6.54 17.76
N TRP A 699 3.78 -6.73 16.49
CA TRP A 699 4.84 -5.97 15.83
C TRP A 699 4.38 -4.60 15.32
N MET A 700 3.07 -4.33 15.30
CA MET A 700 2.51 -3.04 14.92
C MET A 700 2.67 -2.03 16.06
N VAL A 701 2.85 -0.76 15.72
CA VAL A 701 2.94 0.30 16.72
C VAL A 701 1.56 0.51 17.33
N ASP A 702 1.39 0.22 18.60
CA ASP A 702 0.10 0.43 19.27
C ASP A 702 -0.14 1.90 19.66
N THR A 703 -1.37 2.20 20.09
CA THR A 703 -1.75 3.58 20.50
C THR A 703 -0.88 4.10 21.65
N ASP A 704 -0.57 3.28 22.64
CA ASP A 704 0.18 3.71 23.82
C ASP A 704 1.65 3.97 23.49
N GLU A 705 2.25 3.13 22.64
CA GLU A 705 3.59 3.32 22.10
C GLU A 705 3.69 4.60 21.26
N PHE A 706 2.71 4.85 20.38
CA PHE A 706 2.64 6.08 19.61
C PHE A 706 2.54 7.32 20.51
N LEU A 707 1.70 7.28 21.54
CA LEU A 707 1.56 8.37 22.50
C LEU A 707 2.86 8.61 23.31
N GLU A 708 3.61 7.56 23.64
CA GLU A 708 4.91 7.71 24.28
C GLU A 708 5.93 8.35 23.32
N TRP A 709 5.95 7.91 22.07
CA TRP A 709 6.83 8.45 21.05
C TRP A 709 6.55 9.94 20.78
N LEU A 710 5.28 10.33 20.66
CA LEU A 710 4.86 11.73 20.52
C LEU A 710 5.36 12.63 21.65
N LYS A 711 5.34 12.15 22.90
CA LYS A 711 5.89 12.92 24.04
C LYS A 711 7.38 13.20 23.87
N LYS A 712 8.13 12.29 23.26
CA LYS A 712 9.58 12.44 23.02
C LYS A 712 9.88 13.39 21.86
N THR A 713 9.00 13.50 20.87
CA THR A 713 9.14 14.43 19.74
C THR A 713 8.69 15.85 20.10
N GLY A 714 7.65 15.97 20.95
CA GLY A 714 7.00 17.24 21.25
C GLY A 714 5.98 17.67 20.19
N SER A 715 5.61 16.78 19.27
CA SER A 715 4.63 17.01 18.21
C SER A 715 3.20 16.75 18.69
N ASN A 716 2.21 17.34 18.01
CA ASN A 716 0.80 16.92 18.15
C ASN A 716 0.48 15.78 17.19
N ALA A 717 -0.71 15.20 17.32
CA ALA A 717 -1.18 14.16 16.41
C ALA A 717 -2.60 14.39 15.91
N MET A 718 -2.90 13.69 14.82
CA MET A 718 -4.22 13.53 14.22
C MET A 718 -4.53 12.04 14.13
N PHE A 719 -5.70 11.62 14.64
CA PHE A 719 -6.12 10.22 14.62
C PHE A 719 -7.19 9.93 13.57
N THR A 720 -6.95 8.95 12.72
CA THR A 720 -7.94 8.45 11.75
C THR A 720 -8.73 7.29 12.36
N VAL A 721 -10.02 7.47 12.59
CA VAL A 721 -10.86 6.41 13.17
C VAL A 721 -11.34 5.42 12.10
N ASN A 722 -11.48 4.16 12.50
CA ASN A 722 -12.05 3.12 11.66
C ASN A 722 -13.54 3.39 11.37
N PHE A 723 -13.84 3.88 10.17
CA PHE A 723 -15.19 4.13 9.71
C PHE A 723 -15.78 2.94 8.94
N GLY A 724 -14.93 2.17 8.26
CA GLY A 724 -15.28 1.02 7.44
C GLY A 724 -15.96 -0.11 8.23
N SER A 725 -15.15 -0.92 8.93
CA SER A 725 -15.62 -2.03 9.77
C SER A 725 -16.02 -1.60 11.18
N GLY A 726 -15.52 -0.46 11.65
CA GLY A 726 -15.69 0.05 13.01
C GLY A 726 -17.06 0.68 13.31
N THR A 727 -17.19 1.18 14.54
CA THR A 727 -18.44 1.79 15.07
C THR A 727 -18.21 3.15 15.73
N GLU A 728 -19.26 3.95 15.84
CA GLU A 728 -19.21 5.24 16.54
C GLU A 728 -18.83 5.09 18.01
N LYS A 729 -19.18 3.95 18.64
CA LYS A 729 -18.79 3.64 20.02
C LYS A 729 -17.30 3.38 20.13
N GLU A 730 -16.74 2.61 19.20
CA GLU A 730 -15.32 2.29 19.17
C GLU A 730 -14.45 3.55 19.01
N ALA A 731 -14.86 4.46 18.11
CA ALA A 731 -14.21 5.76 17.96
C ALA A 731 -14.29 6.61 19.23
N ALA A 732 -15.46 6.67 19.87
CA ALA A 732 -15.63 7.40 21.14
C ALA A 732 -14.84 6.78 22.31
N ASP A 733 -14.74 5.45 22.37
CA ASP A 733 -13.90 4.75 23.34
C ASP A 733 -12.41 5.09 23.13
N TRP A 734 -11.98 5.27 21.88
CA TRP A 734 -10.60 5.67 21.58
C TRP A 734 -10.30 7.09 22.08
N VAL A 735 -11.21 8.04 21.84
CA VAL A 735 -11.13 9.41 22.40
C VAL A 735 -11.05 9.36 23.93
N LYS A 736 -11.85 8.49 24.57
CA LYS A 736 -11.81 8.33 26.02
C LYS A 736 -10.43 7.82 26.47
N HIS A 737 -9.92 6.77 25.84
CA HIS A 737 -8.60 6.21 26.18
C HIS A 737 -7.50 7.25 26.05
N THR A 738 -7.45 7.98 24.94
CA THR A 738 -6.38 8.96 24.66
C THR A 738 -6.51 10.23 25.51
N ASN A 739 -7.68 10.87 25.56
CA ASN A 739 -7.83 12.20 26.16
C ASN A 739 -8.29 12.18 27.61
N VAL A 740 -9.06 11.17 28.03
CA VAL A 740 -9.55 11.07 29.42
C VAL A 740 -8.60 10.22 30.27
N ASP A 741 -8.28 9.01 29.79
CA ASP A 741 -7.52 8.05 30.59
C ASP A 741 -6.00 8.36 30.52
N LYS A 742 -5.46 8.58 29.32
CA LYS A 742 -4.03 8.90 29.09
C LYS A 742 -3.71 10.39 29.14
N LYS A 743 -4.72 11.26 29.08
CA LYS A 743 -4.58 12.73 29.09
C LYS A 743 -3.60 13.25 28.03
N ALA A 744 -3.63 12.64 26.85
CA ALA A 744 -2.74 12.98 25.75
C ALA A 744 -3.12 14.29 25.05
N GLY A 745 -4.39 14.71 25.14
CA GLY A 745 -4.86 15.97 24.55
C GLY A 745 -4.82 15.96 23.02
N ILE A 746 -5.14 14.81 22.40
CA ILE A 746 -5.22 14.66 20.94
C ILE A 746 -6.38 15.50 20.43
N LEU A 747 -6.04 16.56 19.71
CA LEU A 747 -7.00 17.56 19.25
C LEU A 747 -7.66 17.18 17.92
N TYR A 748 -6.92 16.59 16.98
CA TYR A 748 -7.36 16.39 15.60
C TYR A 748 -7.81 14.96 15.34
N TRP A 749 -8.97 14.78 14.73
CA TRP A 749 -9.54 13.47 14.41
C TRP A 749 -10.19 13.45 13.03
N GLU A 750 -10.01 12.37 12.31
CA GLU A 750 -10.61 12.11 10.99
C GLU A 750 -11.61 10.98 11.05
N ILE A 751 -12.63 11.05 10.20
CA ILE A 751 -13.68 10.04 10.08
C ILE A 751 -13.46 9.20 8.81
N GLY A 752 -12.69 8.12 8.94
CA GLY A 752 -12.35 7.20 7.84
C GLY A 752 -11.33 7.76 6.85
N ASN A 753 -11.06 7.01 5.77
CA ASN A 753 -10.07 7.33 4.75
C ASN A 753 -10.60 7.06 3.33
N GLU A 754 -10.57 8.02 2.40
CA GLU A 754 -10.82 7.83 0.94
C GLU A 754 -12.03 6.98 0.48
N ILE A 755 -13.08 6.84 1.28
CA ILE A 755 -14.25 6.00 0.97
C ILE A 755 -14.99 6.46 -0.31
N TYR A 756 -14.73 7.67 -0.81
CA TYR A 756 -15.22 8.18 -2.09
C TYR A 756 -14.64 7.47 -3.31
N GLY A 757 -13.48 6.82 -3.19
CA GLY A 757 -12.77 6.19 -4.30
C GLY A 757 -13.23 4.75 -4.53
N ASN A 758 -13.48 4.37 -5.80
CA ASN A 758 -13.92 3.01 -6.14
C ASN A 758 -12.87 1.91 -5.91
N TRP A 759 -11.64 2.30 -5.59
CA TRP A 759 -10.57 1.43 -5.10
C TRP A 759 -10.78 1.02 -3.64
N HIS A 760 -11.56 1.77 -2.86
CA HIS A 760 -11.78 1.47 -1.46
C HIS A 760 -12.74 0.27 -1.28
N PRO A 761 -12.41 -0.72 -0.43
CA PRO A 761 -13.30 -1.84 -0.12
C PRO A 761 -14.72 -1.47 0.34
N TYR A 762 -14.93 -0.27 0.89
CA TYR A 762 -16.21 0.20 1.42
C TYR A 762 -16.93 1.19 0.49
N TYR A 763 -16.38 1.46 -0.71
CA TYR A 763 -16.97 2.38 -1.67
C TYR A 763 -18.42 2.03 -2.03
N GLU A 764 -18.67 0.77 -2.39
CA GLU A 764 -20.00 0.29 -2.76
C GLU A 764 -21.02 0.49 -1.63
N LYS A 765 -20.58 0.43 -0.37
CA LYS A 765 -21.44 0.54 0.80
C LYS A 765 -21.68 1.98 1.24
N TYR A 766 -20.66 2.84 1.19
CA TYR A 766 -20.72 4.17 1.80
C TYR A 766 -20.36 5.34 0.87
N GLY A 767 -19.72 5.10 -0.27
CA GLY A 767 -19.24 6.14 -1.18
C GLY A 767 -20.01 6.28 -2.49
N LYS A 768 -20.62 5.21 -3.00
CA LYS A 768 -21.21 5.15 -4.36
C LYS A 768 -22.30 6.19 -4.65
N ASP A 769 -23.00 6.68 -3.63
CA ASP A 769 -24.06 7.69 -3.78
C ASP A 769 -23.53 9.14 -3.92
N GLY A 770 -22.20 9.30 -3.90
CA GLY A 770 -21.54 10.59 -3.90
C GLY A 770 -21.53 11.27 -2.53
N GLY A 771 -21.65 10.53 -1.42
CA GLY A 771 -21.28 11.01 -0.09
C GLY A 771 -22.42 11.26 0.90
N THR A 772 -23.68 11.08 0.51
CA THR A 772 -24.81 11.30 1.45
C THR A 772 -24.86 10.22 2.54
N ILE A 773 -24.67 8.95 2.16
CA ILE A 773 -24.59 7.82 3.10
C ILE A 773 -23.39 8.00 4.04
N TYR A 774 -22.23 8.36 3.49
CA TYR A 774 -21.05 8.69 4.28
C TYR A 774 -21.35 9.80 5.29
N GLY A 775 -21.88 10.95 4.85
CA GLY A 775 -22.16 12.11 5.70
C GLY A 775 -23.11 11.79 6.87
N LYS A 776 -24.19 11.05 6.61
CA LYS A 776 -25.14 10.62 7.66
C LYS A 776 -24.52 9.71 8.71
N ARG A 777 -23.60 8.83 8.31
CA ARG A 777 -22.87 7.96 9.23
C ARG A 777 -21.79 8.74 9.98
N ALA A 778 -21.03 9.59 9.28
CA ALA A 778 -19.98 10.41 9.86
C ALA A 778 -20.52 11.34 10.96
N ARG A 779 -21.73 11.89 10.77
CA ARG A 779 -22.44 12.64 11.82
C ARG A 779 -22.51 11.89 13.16
N LYS A 780 -22.88 10.61 13.14
CA LYS A 780 -23.02 9.79 14.35
C LYS A 780 -21.68 9.59 15.06
N PHE A 781 -20.59 9.42 14.30
CA PHE A 781 -19.25 9.34 14.86
C PHE A 781 -18.86 10.65 15.53
N ILE A 782 -19.04 11.79 14.86
CA ILE A 782 -18.73 13.13 15.40
C ILE A 782 -19.48 13.36 16.71
N GLU A 783 -20.79 13.09 16.75
CA GLU A 783 -21.63 13.28 17.93
C GLU A 783 -21.18 12.38 19.10
N ALA A 784 -20.86 11.11 18.83
CA ALA A 784 -20.40 10.17 19.85
C ALA A 784 -19.03 10.56 20.43
N MET A 785 -18.09 10.97 19.57
CA MET A 785 -16.73 11.38 19.97
C MET A 785 -16.76 12.70 20.77
N LYS A 786 -17.48 13.71 20.28
CA LYS A 786 -17.59 15.02 20.96
C LYS A 786 -18.37 14.94 22.28
N LYS A 787 -19.19 13.90 22.49
CA LYS A 787 -19.82 13.63 23.79
C LYS A 787 -18.79 13.22 24.85
N VAL A 788 -17.70 12.57 24.46
CA VAL A 788 -16.61 12.19 25.36
C VAL A 788 -15.70 13.38 25.63
N ASP A 789 -15.27 14.06 24.57
CA ASP A 789 -14.43 15.25 24.66
C ASP A 789 -14.93 16.33 23.68
N PRO A 790 -15.65 17.37 24.14
CA PRO A 790 -16.19 18.41 23.27
C PRO A 790 -15.11 19.37 22.74
N THR A 791 -13.86 19.23 23.18
CA THR A 791 -12.75 20.12 22.77
C THR A 791 -12.03 19.65 21.51
N ILE A 792 -12.24 18.40 21.09
CA ILE A 792 -11.64 17.86 19.87
C ILE A 792 -12.19 18.53 18.61
N LYS A 793 -11.37 18.54 17.56
CA LYS A 793 -11.76 18.87 16.19
C LYS A 793 -11.92 17.58 15.39
N VAL A 794 -13.04 17.46 14.70
CA VAL A 794 -13.36 16.28 13.88
C VAL A 794 -13.64 16.70 12.44
N ALA A 795 -12.89 16.15 11.50
CA ALA A 795 -13.04 16.42 10.08
C ALA A 795 -13.64 15.23 9.32
N VAL A 796 -14.27 15.55 8.19
CA VAL A 796 -14.98 14.60 7.32
C VAL A 796 -14.33 14.53 5.95
N LEU A 797 -14.42 13.38 5.29
CA LEU A 797 -13.86 13.15 3.97
C LEU A 797 -14.47 14.08 2.93
N GLY A 798 -13.59 14.68 2.15
CA GLY A 798 -13.86 15.49 0.97
C GLY A 798 -13.04 15.02 -0.23
N VAL A 799 -13.25 15.70 -1.35
CA VAL A 799 -12.54 15.52 -2.61
C VAL A 799 -12.13 16.89 -3.15
N LEU A 800 -11.22 16.94 -4.12
CA LEU A 800 -10.81 18.20 -4.74
C LEU A 800 -11.97 18.83 -5.54
N GLU A 801 -12.70 18.01 -6.31
CA GLU A 801 -13.81 18.46 -7.17
C GLU A 801 -15.03 17.54 -7.13
N GLY A 802 -16.20 18.12 -7.45
CA GLY A 802 -17.47 17.42 -7.61
C GLY A 802 -18.48 17.72 -6.51
N ASP A 803 -19.58 16.95 -6.50
CA ASP A 803 -20.73 17.15 -5.62
C ASP A 803 -20.58 16.50 -4.23
N TRP A 804 -19.54 15.68 -4.05
CA TRP A 804 -19.28 14.95 -2.80
C TRP A 804 -19.21 15.89 -1.59
N ASN A 805 -18.41 16.95 -1.67
CA ASN A 805 -18.21 17.88 -0.55
C ASN A 805 -19.54 18.54 -0.13
N ASP A 806 -20.36 18.93 -1.11
CA ASP A 806 -21.68 19.52 -0.85
C ASP A 806 -22.63 18.53 -0.17
N LYS A 807 -22.66 17.27 -0.60
CA LYS A 807 -23.49 16.22 0.00
C LYS A 807 -23.05 15.86 1.41
N VAL A 808 -21.74 15.75 1.65
CA VAL A 808 -21.19 15.46 2.99
C VAL A 808 -21.45 16.60 3.96
N LEU A 809 -21.18 17.85 3.55
CA LEU A 809 -21.37 19.03 4.39
C LEU A 809 -22.85 19.37 4.61
N ALA A 810 -23.76 18.93 3.73
CA ALA A 810 -25.19 19.01 4.00
C ALA A 810 -25.61 18.26 5.27
N GLU A 811 -24.97 17.13 5.55
CA GLU A 811 -25.29 16.26 6.69
C GLU A 811 -24.45 16.59 7.94
N THR A 812 -23.30 17.24 7.77
CA THR A 812 -22.29 17.38 8.84
C THR A 812 -21.78 18.80 9.08
N GLY A 813 -22.04 19.76 8.19
CA GLY A 813 -21.38 21.07 8.23
C GLY A 813 -21.67 21.90 9.48
N ASP A 814 -22.78 21.67 10.18
CA ASP A 814 -23.09 22.28 11.48
C ASP A 814 -22.13 21.82 12.59
N ILE A 815 -21.71 20.54 12.58
CA ILE A 815 -20.91 19.93 13.66
C ILE A 815 -19.46 19.58 13.31
N ALA A 816 -19.14 19.41 12.03
CA ALA A 816 -17.78 19.13 11.54
C ALA A 816 -16.89 20.37 11.69
N ASP A 817 -15.61 20.16 12.01
CA ASP A 817 -14.62 21.23 12.18
C ASP A 817 -13.73 21.41 10.95
N GLY A 818 -13.60 20.38 10.12
CA GLY A 818 -12.79 20.42 8.91
C GLY A 818 -13.31 19.52 7.79
N LEU A 819 -12.77 19.76 6.59
CA LEU A 819 -12.93 18.94 5.40
C LEU A 819 -11.56 18.38 5.00
N ILE A 820 -11.49 17.06 4.87
CA ILE A 820 -10.28 16.30 4.56
C ILE A 820 -10.16 16.19 3.04
N VAL A 821 -9.00 16.52 2.47
CA VAL A 821 -8.70 16.34 1.05
C VAL A 821 -7.35 15.68 0.88
N HIS A 822 -7.18 14.89 -0.18
CA HIS A 822 -5.90 14.31 -0.57
C HIS A 822 -5.52 14.83 -1.96
N HIS A 823 -4.22 14.94 -2.24
CA HIS A 823 -3.76 15.35 -3.56
C HIS A 823 -2.39 14.78 -3.91
N TYR A 824 -2.38 13.98 -4.97
CA TYR A 824 -1.19 13.50 -5.64
C TYR A 824 -1.22 14.00 -7.10
N PRO A 825 -0.29 14.87 -7.51
CA PRO A 825 -0.37 15.53 -8.81
C PRO A 825 0.04 14.64 -9.98
N GLN A 826 0.41 13.38 -9.76
CA GLN A 826 0.76 12.44 -10.82
C GLN A 826 0.15 11.08 -10.50
N HIS A 827 -0.10 10.32 -11.56
CA HIS A 827 -0.56 8.95 -11.49
C HIS A 827 0.59 7.97 -11.75
N PHE A 828 0.51 6.77 -11.19
CA PHE A 828 1.43 5.69 -11.52
C PHE A 828 1.55 5.46 -13.03
N GLY A 829 2.79 5.40 -13.53
CA GLY A 829 3.10 5.24 -14.95
C GLY A 829 3.11 6.56 -15.72
N GLU A 830 2.86 7.68 -15.04
CA GLU A 830 2.80 9.02 -15.62
C GLU A 830 3.83 10.00 -15.06
N GLU A 831 4.72 9.54 -14.18
CA GLU A 831 5.69 10.39 -13.50
C GLU A 831 6.69 11.07 -14.47
N ASN A 832 6.84 12.39 -14.34
CA ASN A 832 7.85 13.16 -15.04
C ASN A 832 8.16 14.49 -14.33
N ASP A 833 9.39 14.99 -14.46
CA ASP A 833 9.84 16.15 -13.67
C ASP A 833 9.06 17.43 -13.98
N PHE A 834 8.55 17.58 -15.20
CA PHE A 834 7.84 18.80 -15.62
C PHE A 834 6.45 18.89 -14.98
N ALA A 835 5.70 17.78 -14.95
CA ALA A 835 4.43 17.68 -14.24
C ALA A 835 4.63 17.96 -12.74
N MET A 836 5.52 17.19 -12.11
CA MET A 836 5.79 17.31 -10.67
C MET A 836 6.18 18.74 -10.26
N LEU A 837 7.09 19.39 -11.00
CA LEU A 837 7.60 20.72 -10.64
C LEU A 837 6.68 21.89 -11.02
N SER A 838 5.60 21.65 -11.76
CA SER A 838 4.52 22.65 -11.98
C SER A 838 3.34 22.50 -11.04
N ALA A 839 3.14 21.32 -10.47
CA ALA A 839 2.03 21.04 -9.57
C ALA A 839 1.87 22.02 -8.38
N PRO A 840 2.93 22.54 -7.72
CA PRO A 840 2.75 23.47 -6.61
C PRO A 840 1.89 24.69 -6.95
N GLN A 841 2.07 25.29 -8.13
CA GLN A 841 1.33 26.49 -8.52
C GLN A 841 -0.13 26.22 -8.88
N THR A 842 -0.54 24.95 -9.07
CA THR A 842 -1.94 24.61 -9.34
C THR A 842 -2.80 24.62 -8.07
N LEU A 843 -2.16 24.63 -6.89
CA LEU A 843 -2.83 24.74 -5.60
C LEU A 843 -3.71 25.99 -5.49
N THR A 844 -3.34 27.11 -6.11
CA THR A 844 -4.15 28.33 -6.08
C THR A 844 -5.56 28.08 -6.61
N ALA A 845 -5.68 27.44 -7.77
CA ALA A 845 -7.00 27.16 -8.35
C ALA A 845 -7.77 26.11 -7.53
N ILE A 846 -7.07 25.10 -7.00
CA ILE A 846 -7.65 24.04 -6.16
C ILE A 846 -8.24 24.64 -4.87
N TYR A 847 -7.42 25.39 -4.12
CA TYR A 847 -7.84 25.96 -2.84
C TYR A 847 -8.85 27.10 -3.01
N GLU A 848 -8.84 27.85 -4.12
CA GLU A 848 -9.91 28.80 -4.42
C GLU A 848 -11.28 28.09 -4.44
N ARG A 849 -11.36 26.90 -5.05
CA ARG A 849 -12.61 26.13 -5.13
C ARG A 849 -12.97 25.49 -3.79
N LEU A 850 -12.00 24.91 -3.08
CA LEU A 850 -12.23 24.36 -1.75
C LEU A 850 -12.70 25.44 -0.76
N HIS A 851 -12.07 26.63 -0.74
CA HIS A 851 -12.48 27.77 0.09
C HIS A 851 -13.93 28.19 -0.20
N LYS A 852 -14.34 28.26 -1.47
CA LYS A 852 -15.74 28.55 -1.84
C LYS A 852 -16.72 27.54 -1.23
N VAL A 853 -16.38 26.26 -1.24
CA VAL A 853 -17.23 25.20 -0.66
C VAL A 853 -17.32 25.35 0.85
N VAL A 854 -16.19 25.48 1.56
CA VAL A 854 -16.22 25.60 3.03
C VAL A 854 -16.84 26.92 3.50
N ASP A 855 -16.66 28.02 2.77
CA ASP A 855 -17.28 29.33 3.07
C ASP A 855 -18.80 29.27 2.93
N LYS A 856 -19.30 28.64 1.86
CA LYS A 856 -20.74 28.41 1.62
C LYS A 856 -21.38 27.68 2.80
N TRP A 857 -20.77 26.59 3.28
CA TRP A 857 -21.33 25.77 4.35
C TRP A 857 -21.13 26.37 5.74
N THR A 858 -20.00 27.03 5.98
CA THR A 858 -19.77 27.83 7.20
C THR A 858 -20.86 28.90 7.35
N ALA A 859 -21.14 29.64 6.29
CA ALA A 859 -22.18 30.67 6.28
C ALA A 859 -23.58 30.08 6.44
N LYS A 860 -23.91 29.00 5.72
CA LYS A 860 -25.22 28.34 5.79
C LYS A 860 -25.59 27.89 7.20
N PHE A 861 -24.62 27.41 7.98
CA PHE A 861 -24.83 26.96 9.36
C PHE A 861 -24.52 28.03 10.42
N ASN A 862 -24.22 29.27 10.02
CA ASN A 862 -23.86 30.37 10.91
C ASN A 862 -22.76 30.01 11.93
N LYS A 863 -21.75 29.24 11.51
CA LYS A 863 -20.67 28.85 12.41
C LYS A 863 -19.84 30.05 12.82
N SER A 864 -19.46 30.12 14.10
CA SER A 864 -18.55 31.14 14.61
C SER A 864 -17.10 30.95 14.16
N LYS A 865 -16.74 29.74 13.70
CA LYS A 865 -15.44 29.39 13.14
C LYS A 865 -15.65 28.78 11.76
N LYS A 866 -14.78 29.13 10.81
CA LYS A 866 -14.75 28.54 9.47
C LYS A 866 -14.43 27.04 9.56
N ILE A 867 -15.07 26.25 8.70
CA ILE A 867 -14.69 24.85 8.50
C ILE A 867 -13.28 24.83 7.89
N GLU A 868 -12.36 24.16 8.56
CA GLU A 868 -10.95 24.08 8.18
C GLU A 868 -10.74 23.18 6.94
N LEU A 869 -9.63 23.39 6.22
CA LEU A 869 -9.20 22.53 5.11
C LEU A 869 -7.95 21.75 5.53
N TRP A 870 -8.07 20.42 5.56
CA TRP A 870 -7.03 19.51 6.04
C TRP A 870 -6.52 18.68 4.85
N LEU A 871 -5.28 18.90 4.42
CA LEU A 871 -4.63 18.14 3.35
C LEU A 871 -3.84 16.97 3.93
N THR A 872 -4.51 15.87 4.21
CA THR A 872 -3.99 14.84 5.13
C THR A 872 -3.16 13.77 4.44
N GLU A 873 -3.16 13.78 3.11
CA GLU A 873 -2.24 13.01 2.28
C GLU A 873 -1.81 13.83 1.06
N TRP A 874 -0.50 13.98 0.90
CA TRP A 874 0.10 14.50 -0.32
C TRP A 874 1.53 13.97 -0.50
N ASN A 875 1.87 13.66 -1.75
CA ASN A 875 3.22 13.47 -2.28
C ASN A 875 3.16 13.66 -3.80
N SER A 876 4.20 13.28 -4.55
CA SER A 876 4.27 13.55 -5.99
C SER A 876 3.48 12.59 -6.88
N VAL A 877 3.11 11.39 -6.40
CA VAL A 877 2.41 10.34 -7.17
C VAL A 877 1.51 9.49 -6.27
N ASP A 878 0.38 9.01 -6.79
CA ASP A 878 -0.70 8.33 -6.03
C ASP A 878 -0.35 6.94 -5.48
N PHE A 879 0.22 6.03 -6.28
CA PHE A 879 0.71 4.72 -5.82
C PHE A 879 1.92 4.21 -6.63
N ASN A 880 2.53 3.12 -6.17
CA ASN A 880 3.67 2.44 -6.83
C ASN A 880 4.76 3.40 -7.33
N PRO A 881 5.32 4.26 -6.46
CA PRO A 881 6.19 5.34 -6.88
C PRO A 881 7.43 4.83 -7.64
N GLY A 882 7.75 5.47 -8.76
CA GLY A 882 9.05 5.32 -9.40
C GLY A 882 10.17 6.07 -8.67
N PRO A 883 11.43 5.92 -9.13
CA PRO A 883 12.62 6.49 -8.48
C PRO A 883 12.65 8.02 -8.45
N GLN A 884 11.74 8.71 -9.18
CA GLN A 884 11.58 10.16 -9.11
C GLN A 884 11.35 10.63 -7.66
N THR A 885 10.61 9.87 -6.85
CA THR A 885 10.33 10.18 -5.44
C THR A 885 11.59 10.29 -4.57
N LEU A 886 12.70 9.67 -5.00
CA LEU A 886 13.96 9.64 -4.25
C LEU A 886 14.93 10.77 -4.64
N SER A 887 14.62 11.53 -5.70
CA SER A 887 15.55 12.49 -6.30
C SER A 887 15.51 13.87 -5.63
N VAL A 888 16.50 14.71 -5.95
CA VAL A 888 16.49 16.11 -5.50
C VAL A 888 15.30 16.89 -6.08
N GLU A 889 14.84 16.56 -7.28
CA GLU A 889 13.65 17.18 -7.89
C GLU A 889 12.40 16.98 -7.04
N ASN A 890 12.20 15.80 -6.44
CA ASN A 890 11.09 15.60 -5.49
C ASN A 890 11.27 16.49 -4.24
N GLY A 891 12.50 16.68 -3.77
CA GLY A 891 12.79 17.66 -2.72
C GLY A 891 12.40 19.10 -3.11
N LEU A 892 12.68 19.52 -4.35
CA LEU A 892 12.26 20.84 -4.85
C LEU A 892 10.73 20.96 -4.88
N PHE A 893 10.04 19.91 -5.33
CA PHE A 893 8.58 19.83 -5.31
C PHE A 893 8.05 19.99 -3.88
N VAL A 894 8.54 19.22 -2.92
CA VAL A 894 8.13 19.28 -1.51
C VAL A 894 8.24 20.70 -0.94
N ALA A 895 9.37 21.37 -1.16
CA ALA A 895 9.58 22.73 -0.64
C ALA A 895 8.68 23.77 -1.32
N ASP A 896 8.52 23.70 -2.65
CA ASP A 896 7.65 24.62 -3.40
C ASP A 896 6.18 24.39 -3.06
N TYR A 897 5.77 23.13 -2.87
CA TYR A 897 4.42 22.74 -2.48
C TYR A 897 4.06 23.28 -1.09
N LEU A 898 4.94 23.12 -0.09
CA LEU A 898 4.76 23.73 1.23
C LEU A 898 4.69 25.27 1.18
N GLY A 899 5.49 25.90 0.31
CA GLY A 899 5.44 27.36 0.09
C GLY A 899 4.10 27.82 -0.48
N MET A 900 3.53 27.06 -1.40
CA MET A 900 2.21 27.34 -1.97
C MET A 900 1.08 27.04 -0.99
N LEU A 901 1.15 25.98 -0.19
CA LEU A 901 0.18 25.75 0.91
C LEU A 901 0.19 26.90 1.93
N ALA A 902 1.37 27.44 2.24
CA ALA A 902 1.48 28.63 3.09
C ALA A 902 0.87 29.88 2.42
N THR A 903 0.96 29.98 1.10
CA THR A 903 0.36 31.07 0.31
C THR A 903 -1.17 30.98 0.31
N GLU A 904 -1.73 29.78 0.13
CA GLU A 904 -3.18 29.53 0.09
C GLU A 904 -3.85 29.46 1.46
N ASN A 905 -3.08 29.73 2.52
CA ASN A 905 -3.52 29.74 3.91
C ASN A 905 -4.24 28.45 4.34
N VAL A 906 -3.61 27.31 4.04
CA VAL A 906 -4.12 25.98 4.41
C VAL A 906 -3.96 25.75 5.92
N ASP A 907 -4.93 25.10 6.56
CA ASP A 907 -4.95 24.93 8.02
C ASP A 907 -3.96 23.86 8.49
N ASN A 908 -3.91 22.72 7.81
CA ASN A 908 -2.88 21.71 8.02
C ASN A 908 -2.65 20.82 6.80
N ALA A 909 -1.46 20.22 6.73
CA ALA A 909 -1.07 19.31 5.66
C ALA A 909 -0.15 18.21 6.18
N GLN A 910 -0.36 16.97 5.74
CA GLN A 910 0.44 15.81 6.15
C GLN A 910 1.04 15.12 4.93
N TYR A 911 2.36 15.24 4.83
CA TYR A 911 3.14 14.55 3.81
C TYR A 911 3.08 13.03 4.03
N TRP A 912 3.01 12.25 2.96
CA TRP A 912 3.10 10.79 3.02
C TRP A 912 4.52 10.38 2.59
N ASP A 913 5.44 9.86 3.42
CA ASP A 913 5.33 9.44 4.84
C ASP A 913 6.70 9.50 5.57
N ILE A 914 6.78 9.23 6.89
CA ILE A 914 8.01 9.14 7.69
C ILE A 914 8.92 8.03 7.14
N HIS A 915 8.46 6.80 7.18
CA HIS A 915 9.09 5.69 6.49
C HIS A 915 8.04 5.00 5.64
N ASN A 916 8.48 4.52 4.49
CA ASN A 916 7.70 3.60 3.68
C ASN A 916 8.68 2.62 3.01
N ASP A 917 8.21 1.69 2.20
CA ASP A 917 9.05 0.65 1.60
C ASP A 917 9.35 0.94 0.12
N ILE A 918 10.59 0.66 -0.29
CA ILE A 918 10.98 0.68 -1.71
C ILE A 918 10.07 -0.28 -2.49
N THR A 919 9.37 0.24 -3.48
CA THR A 919 8.50 -0.56 -4.34
C THR A 919 9.29 -1.25 -5.46
N PRO A 920 8.72 -2.25 -6.14
CA PRO A 920 9.34 -2.88 -7.31
C PRO A 920 9.74 -1.90 -8.41
N GLU A 921 9.03 -0.77 -8.52
CA GLU A 921 9.26 0.32 -9.47
C GLU A 921 10.52 1.14 -9.10
N GLY A 922 11.01 1.00 -7.87
CA GLY A 922 12.27 1.57 -7.39
C GLY A 922 12.15 2.92 -6.68
N GLY A 923 10.94 3.40 -6.41
CA GLY A 923 10.67 4.56 -5.56
C GLY A 923 10.20 4.19 -4.16
N ASP A 924 10.05 5.21 -3.32
CA ASP A 924 9.59 5.13 -1.93
C ASP A 924 9.05 6.51 -1.50
N TYR A 925 7.95 6.51 -0.75
CA TYR A 925 7.34 7.72 -0.20
C TYR A 925 8.03 8.22 1.09
N GLY A 926 8.72 7.32 1.81
CA GLY A 926 9.41 7.64 3.05
C GLY A 926 10.48 8.70 2.85
N TYR A 927 10.41 9.82 3.58
CA TYR A 927 11.50 10.80 3.57
C TYR A 927 12.75 10.30 4.35
N LEU A 928 12.64 9.18 5.07
CA LEU A 928 13.68 8.44 5.77
C LEU A 928 13.64 7.00 5.24
N THR A 929 14.81 6.36 5.13
CA THR A 929 14.92 4.96 4.73
C THR A 929 14.53 4.00 5.86
N ARG A 930 14.05 2.80 5.51
CA ARG A 930 13.75 1.73 6.47
C ARG A 930 15.01 1.05 6.99
N SER A 931 14.91 0.33 8.11
CA SER A 931 16.00 -0.48 8.67
C SER A 931 16.49 -1.62 7.75
N GLY A 932 15.75 -1.94 6.68
CA GLY A 932 16.14 -2.93 5.67
C GLY A 932 17.07 -2.42 4.57
N GLU A 933 17.23 -1.11 4.44
CA GLU A 933 18.06 -0.50 3.39
C GLU A 933 19.53 -0.40 3.82
N GLU A 934 20.44 -0.27 2.85
CA GLU A 934 21.90 -0.19 3.09
C GLU A 934 22.26 0.95 4.06
N CYS A 935 21.60 2.10 3.92
CA CYS A 935 21.69 3.22 4.84
C CYS A 935 20.42 3.21 5.69
N MET A 936 20.48 2.72 6.93
CA MET A 936 19.30 2.59 7.80
C MET A 936 18.90 3.95 8.41
N ASN A 937 17.61 4.29 8.36
CA ASN A 937 17.06 5.54 8.91
C ASN A 937 17.84 6.79 8.46
N CYS A 938 18.15 6.83 7.17
CA CYS A 938 18.92 7.87 6.52
C CYS A 938 17.99 8.86 5.83
N PRO A 939 18.21 10.18 5.98
CA PRO A 939 17.34 11.16 5.37
C PRO A 939 17.55 11.31 3.86
N ARG A 940 16.45 11.21 3.12
CA ARG A 940 16.35 11.42 1.67
C ARG A 940 16.36 12.92 1.32
N PRO A 941 16.54 13.31 0.04
CA PRO A 941 16.45 14.71 -0.37
C PRO A 941 15.14 15.40 0.06
N SER A 942 14.01 14.66 0.03
CA SER A 942 12.70 15.16 0.50
C SER A 942 12.72 15.56 1.98
N TYR A 943 13.38 14.81 2.87
CA TYR A 943 13.50 15.18 4.28
C TYR A 943 14.22 16.52 4.45
N TRP A 944 15.36 16.70 3.79
CA TRP A 944 16.14 17.93 3.90
C TRP A 944 15.37 19.13 3.33
N ALA A 945 14.67 18.94 2.21
CA ALA A 945 13.82 19.98 1.64
C ALA A 945 12.66 20.35 2.57
N PHE A 946 11.99 19.36 3.15
CA PHE A 946 10.92 19.55 4.13
C PHE A 946 11.43 20.29 5.37
N GLN A 947 12.59 19.90 5.91
CA GLN A 947 13.24 20.55 7.03
C GLN A 947 13.60 22.01 6.71
N MET A 948 14.18 22.29 5.55
CA MET A 948 14.51 23.65 5.12
C MET A 948 13.25 24.51 4.94
N ALA A 949 12.18 23.95 4.37
CA ALA A 949 10.89 24.61 4.22
C ALA A 949 10.25 24.90 5.58
N SER A 950 10.26 23.94 6.52
CA SER A 950 9.79 24.11 7.89
C SER A 950 10.54 25.19 8.66
N ASP A 951 11.87 25.29 8.47
CA ASP A 951 12.68 26.33 9.08
C ASP A 951 12.41 27.72 8.51
N ALA A 952 11.98 27.80 7.25
CA ALA A 952 11.80 29.04 6.50
C ALA A 952 10.37 29.59 6.58
N LEU A 953 9.38 28.73 6.43
CA LEU A 953 7.97 29.09 6.24
C LEU A 953 7.25 29.25 7.59
N ARG A 954 7.73 30.15 8.44
CA ARG A 954 7.13 30.45 9.75
C ARG A 954 6.85 31.94 9.92
N GLY A 955 5.91 32.29 10.77
CA GLY A 955 5.50 33.68 10.99
C GLY A 955 4.70 34.23 9.81
N LYS A 956 5.04 35.43 9.33
CA LYS A 956 4.34 36.08 8.21
C LYS A 956 4.96 35.69 6.88
N LEU A 957 4.15 35.32 5.90
CA LEU A 957 4.54 35.23 4.49
C LEU A 957 4.30 36.58 3.81
N MET A 958 5.37 37.15 3.27
CA MET A 958 5.36 38.42 2.54
C MET A 958 5.34 38.16 1.04
N LYS A 959 4.67 39.02 0.29
CA LYS A 959 4.64 38.93 -1.17
C LYS A 959 6.00 39.26 -1.77
N THR A 960 6.39 38.50 -2.79
CA THR A 960 7.58 38.76 -3.60
C THR A 960 7.24 38.76 -5.08
N THR A 961 7.96 39.57 -5.86
CA THR A 961 7.92 39.55 -7.32
C THR A 961 9.31 39.30 -7.90
N ILE A 962 9.36 38.56 -9.00
CA ILE A 962 10.60 38.20 -9.69
C ILE A 962 10.59 38.87 -11.07
N LYS A 963 11.66 39.57 -11.42
CA LYS A 963 11.87 40.15 -12.74
C LYS A 963 13.11 39.55 -13.40
N GLY A 964 13.03 39.27 -14.70
CA GLY A 964 14.13 38.70 -15.50
C GLY A 964 14.05 37.17 -15.70
N ASP A 965 13.13 36.49 -15.02
CA ASP A 965 12.85 35.07 -15.23
C ASP A 965 11.63 34.90 -16.15
N GLU A 966 11.86 34.88 -17.46
CA GLU A 966 10.79 34.81 -18.46
C GLU A 966 10.07 33.45 -18.46
N ASP A 967 10.79 32.37 -18.13
CA ASP A 967 10.30 30.99 -18.09
C ASP A 967 9.60 30.65 -16.75
N ALA A 968 9.66 31.54 -15.75
CA ALA A 968 9.06 31.38 -14.41
C ALA A 968 9.50 30.09 -13.69
N LEU A 969 10.81 29.80 -13.72
CA LEU A 969 11.43 28.60 -13.14
C LEU A 969 12.02 28.83 -11.75
N LEU A 970 12.04 30.07 -11.26
CA LEU A 970 12.44 30.44 -9.90
C LEU A 970 11.20 30.79 -9.09
N THR A 971 11.04 30.19 -7.91
CA THR A 971 10.08 30.63 -6.90
C THR A 971 10.79 31.17 -5.67
N ALA A 972 10.15 32.14 -4.99
CA ALA A 972 10.71 32.82 -3.83
C ALA A 972 9.64 32.97 -2.75
N TYR A 973 9.97 32.57 -1.52
CA TYR A 973 9.11 32.71 -0.35
C TYR A 973 9.84 33.52 0.72
N TRP A 974 9.39 34.76 0.94
CA TRP A 974 9.97 35.65 1.94
C TRP A 974 9.13 35.64 3.21
N THR A 975 9.73 35.25 4.33
CA THR A 975 9.06 35.25 5.63
C THR A 975 9.70 36.21 6.64
N VAL A 976 8.86 36.65 7.57
CA VAL A 976 9.23 37.44 8.73
C VAL A 976 8.65 36.80 9.99
N ASN A 977 9.51 36.28 10.85
CA ASN A 977 9.15 35.66 12.12
C ASN A 977 9.88 36.36 13.27
N GLY A 978 9.21 37.35 13.87
CA GLY A 978 9.85 38.25 14.84
C GLY A 978 11.04 38.98 14.19
N ASN A 979 12.24 38.81 14.77
CA ASN A 979 13.47 39.39 14.24
C ASN A 979 14.10 38.53 13.12
N LYS A 980 13.67 37.28 12.95
CA LYS A 980 14.21 36.36 11.95
C LYS A 980 13.56 36.64 10.60
N LYS A 981 14.38 36.92 9.58
CA LYS A 981 13.95 37.18 8.21
C LYS A 981 14.60 36.18 7.28
N GLN A 982 13.79 35.47 6.49
CA GLN A 982 14.25 34.34 5.69
C GLN A 982 13.70 34.41 4.27
N LEU A 983 14.50 33.94 3.31
CA LEU A 983 14.10 33.82 1.91
C LEU A 983 14.41 32.40 1.45
N LEU A 984 13.38 31.64 1.13
CA LEU A 984 13.49 30.32 0.50
C LEU A 984 13.37 30.50 -1.01
N LEU A 985 14.33 29.98 -1.76
CA LEU A 985 14.41 30.06 -3.22
C LEU A 985 14.42 28.65 -3.80
N VAL A 986 13.51 28.36 -4.73
CA VAL A 986 13.46 27.08 -5.44
C VAL A 986 13.84 27.32 -6.89
N ASN A 987 15.05 26.90 -7.29
CA ASN A 987 15.44 26.93 -8.69
C ASN A 987 15.05 25.59 -9.35
N LYS A 988 13.94 25.62 -10.08
CA LYS A 988 13.40 24.47 -10.81
C LYS A 988 14.03 24.31 -12.19
N SER A 989 14.89 25.23 -12.63
CA SER A 989 15.51 25.15 -13.95
C SER A 989 16.47 23.97 -14.03
N PRO A 990 16.39 23.11 -15.08
CA PRO A 990 17.45 22.18 -15.43
C PRO A 990 18.53 22.83 -16.31
N TYR A 991 18.30 24.08 -16.76
CA TYR A 991 19.11 24.73 -17.80
C TYR A 991 20.06 25.79 -17.24
N SER A 992 19.60 26.57 -16.27
CA SER A 992 20.22 27.85 -15.91
C SER A 992 20.40 28.02 -14.41
N ASP A 993 21.55 28.55 -14.04
CA ASP A 993 21.74 29.16 -12.72
C ASP A 993 21.08 30.55 -12.70
N PHE A 994 20.71 31.03 -11.53
CA PHE A 994 20.22 32.39 -11.34
C PHE A 994 21.25 33.26 -10.61
N ASP A 995 21.53 34.44 -11.15
CA ASP A 995 22.28 35.51 -10.50
C ASP A 995 21.29 36.56 -9.98
N ILE A 996 21.03 36.50 -8.68
CA ILE A 996 19.90 37.16 -8.05
C ILE A 996 20.35 38.44 -7.36
N LYS A 997 19.76 39.57 -7.77
CA LYS A 997 19.77 40.81 -6.99
C LYS A 997 18.55 40.82 -6.06
N LEU A 998 18.78 41.12 -4.78
CA LEU A 998 17.71 41.24 -3.79
C LEU A 998 17.34 42.71 -3.56
N ASP A 999 16.05 43.04 -3.72
CA ASP A 999 15.43 44.29 -3.31
C ASP A 999 14.31 43.98 -2.31
N ILE A 1000 14.69 43.45 -1.15
CA ILE A 1000 13.77 43.02 -0.11
C ILE A 1000 13.96 43.90 1.14
N PRO A 1001 12.89 44.50 1.69
CA PRO A 1001 12.98 45.35 2.88
C PRO A 1001 13.71 44.71 4.07
N GLY A 1002 14.88 45.27 4.38
CA GLY A 1002 15.73 44.83 5.49
C GLY A 1002 16.61 43.60 5.20
N PHE A 1003 16.65 43.12 3.96
CA PHE A 1003 17.70 42.21 3.48
C PHE A 1003 18.94 43.00 3.06
N LYS A 1004 19.80 43.29 4.04
CA LYS A 1004 21.08 43.98 3.84
C LYS A 1004 22.16 43.33 4.72
N GLY A 1005 23.38 43.26 4.21
CA GLY A 1005 24.54 42.77 4.97
C GLY A 1005 24.81 41.28 4.80
N LYS A 1006 25.25 40.63 5.88
CA LYS A 1006 25.62 39.21 5.89
C LYS A 1006 24.41 38.33 6.18
N ALA A 1007 24.29 37.23 5.46
CA ALA A 1007 23.28 36.20 5.70
C ALA A 1007 23.90 34.80 5.67
N SER A 1008 23.33 33.87 6.42
CA SER A 1008 23.61 32.44 6.29
C SER A 1008 22.85 31.88 5.10
N VAL A 1009 23.55 31.16 4.22
CA VAL A 1009 22.99 30.54 3.01
C VAL A 1009 23.18 29.04 3.09
N GLN A 1010 22.07 28.30 3.10
CA GLN A 1010 22.01 26.84 3.03
C GLN A 1010 21.56 26.43 1.63
N THR A 1011 22.12 25.36 1.08
CA THR A 1011 21.76 24.85 -0.24
C THR A 1011 21.59 23.33 -0.18
N LEU A 1012 20.46 22.85 -0.72
CA LEU A 1012 20.24 21.46 -1.06
C LEU A 1012 20.39 21.28 -2.57
N ASP A 1013 21.14 20.25 -2.95
CA ASP A 1013 21.45 19.91 -4.34
C ASP A 1013 21.54 18.38 -4.52
N LYS A 1014 21.89 17.95 -5.74
CA LYS A 1014 22.00 16.54 -6.13
C LYS A 1014 22.98 15.73 -5.27
N SER A 1015 23.91 16.35 -4.55
CA SER A 1015 24.82 15.62 -3.65
C SER A 1015 24.11 14.95 -2.48
N SER A 1016 22.87 15.35 -2.18
CA SER A 1016 22.03 14.75 -1.13
C SER A 1016 21.45 13.38 -1.49
N GLU A 1017 21.37 13.03 -2.77
CA GLU A 1017 20.88 11.70 -3.24
C GLU A 1017 21.81 10.57 -2.79
N LYS A 1018 23.09 10.86 -2.55
CA LYS A 1018 24.01 9.92 -1.91
C LYS A 1018 23.78 9.95 -0.40
N LEU A 1019 22.91 9.05 0.06
CA LEU A 1019 22.50 8.94 1.46
C LEU A 1019 23.68 8.71 2.40
N LYS A 1020 23.59 9.29 3.60
CA LYS A 1020 24.55 9.14 4.69
C LYS A 1020 23.81 9.13 6.01
N GLU A 1021 24.27 8.30 6.94
CA GLU A 1021 23.65 8.19 8.26
C GLU A 1021 23.70 9.50 9.07
N GLY A 1022 22.63 9.73 9.83
CA GLY A 1022 22.51 10.86 10.75
C GLY A 1022 22.57 12.20 10.03
N TRP A 1023 23.28 13.15 10.63
CA TRP A 1023 23.30 14.55 10.21
C TRP A 1023 24.41 14.90 9.20
N ALA A 1024 24.91 13.93 8.42
CA ALA A 1024 26.06 14.14 7.54
C ALA A 1024 25.71 14.92 6.26
N ASN A 1025 24.46 14.80 5.80
CA ASN A 1025 23.94 15.53 4.63
C ASN A 1025 23.17 16.81 5.00
N ASP A 1026 23.12 17.18 6.28
CA ASP A 1026 22.43 18.37 6.78
C ASP A 1026 22.94 19.66 6.09
N PRO A 1027 22.09 20.35 5.29
CA PRO A 1027 22.45 21.58 4.59
C PRO A 1027 22.94 22.70 5.53
N SER A 1028 22.47 22.74 6.78
CA SER A 1028 22.86 23.78 7.73
C SER A 1028 24.33 23.68 8.15
N LYS A 1029 24.92 22.49 8.13
CA LYS A 1029 26.34 22.27 8.44
C LYS A 1029 27.28 22.72 7.34
N LYS A 1030 26.76 22.86 6.11
CA LYS A 1030 27.50 23.36 4.94
C LYS A 1030 27.15 24.83 4.64
N ALA A 1031 26.39 25.48 5.52
CA ALA A 1031 25.92 26.84 5.31
C ALA A 1031 27.09 27.82 5.19
N LYS A 1032 26.98 28.77 4.25
CA LYS A 1032 28.00 29.80 4.02
C LYS A 1032 27.47 31.16 4.47
N THR A 1033 28.34 31.96 5.09
CA THR A 1033 28.03 33.38 5.32
C THR A 1033 28.33 34.17 4.05
N VAL A 1034 27.31 34.80 3.46
CA VAL A 1034 27.40 35.54 2.21
C VAL A 1034 26.95 36.98 2.44
N ASP A 1035 27.67 37.95 1.87
CA ASP A 1035 27.24 39.35 1.80
C ASP A 1035 26.22 39.50 0.66
N ILE A 1036 24.94 39.53 1.01
CA ILE A 1036 23.84 39.53 0.05
C ILE A 1036 23.66 40.88 -0.68
N SER A 1037 24.42 41.92 -0.29
CA SER A 1037 24.44 43.20 -1.02
C SER A 1037 25.07 43.09 -2.41
N LYS A 1038 25.87 42.05 -2.65
CA LYS A 1038 26.59 41.79 -3.91
C LYS A 1038 25.83 40.89 -4.89
N GLY A 1039 24.59 40.55 -4.56
CA GLY A 1039 23.81 39.52 -5.26
C GLY A 1039 24.15 38.10 -4.79
N ILE A 1040 23.29 37.14 -5.11
CA ILE A 1040 23.44 35.74 -4.74
C ILE A 1040 23.28 34.83 -5.96
N LYS A 1041 24.19 33.87 -6.10
CA LYS A 1041 24.09 32.83 -7.12
C LYS A 1041 23.31 31.64 -6.59
N VAL A 1042 22.31 31.19 -7.33
CA VAL A 1042 21.50 30.01 -7.03
C VAL A 1042 21.65 29.03 -8.19
N GLY A 1043 22.24 27.88 -7.93
CA GLY A 1043 22.50 26.86 -8.95
C GLY A 1043 21.20 26.24 -9.48
N LYS A 1044 21.24 25.71 -10.70
CA LYS A 1044 20.15 24.91 -11.28
C LYS A 1044 19.78 23.71 -10.40
N ARG A 1045 18.50 23.33 -10.36
CA ARG A 1045 17.96 22.23 -9.52
C ARG A 1045 18.42 22.31 -8.06
N THR A 1046 18.27 23.46 -7.42
CA THR A 1046 18.63 23.65 -6.02
C THR A 1046 17.51 24.28 -5.22
N LEU A 1047 17.48 23.95 -3.93
CA LEU A 1047 16.73 24.68 -2.92
C LEU A 1047 17.73 25.50 -2.10
N THR A 1048 17.50 26.80 -1.98
CA THR A 1048 18.39 27.71 -1.24
C THR A 1048 17.62 28.43 -0.15
N LEU A 1049 18.10 28.36 1.09
CA LEU A 1049 17.56 29.11 2.23
C LEU A 1049 18.55 30.17 2.66
N ILE A 1050 18.14 31.44 2.55
CA ILE A 1050 18.87 32.60 3.05
C ILE A 1050 18.24 33.01 4.39
N THR A 1051 19.05 33.08 5.44
CA THR A 1051 18.64 33.57 6.76
C THR A 1051 19.52 34.75 7.15
N LEU A 1052 18.91 35.92 7.34
CA LEU A 1052 19.63 37.09 7.85
C LEU A 1052 20.12 36.82 9.28
N GLN A 1053 21.38 37.20 9.53
CA GLN A 1053 22.01 37.09 10.84
C GLN A 1053 21.64 38.26 11.76
#